data_AF-A0AAN7WP60-F1
#
_entry.id   AF-A0AAN7WP60-F1
#
_cell.length_a   1.000
_cell.length_b   1.000
_cell.length_c   1.000
_cell.angle_alpha   90.00
_cell.angle_beta   90.00
_cell.angle_gamma   90.00
#
_symmetry.space_group_name_H-M   'P 1'
#
loop_
_entity.id
_entity.type
_entity.pdbx_description
1 polymer ?
#
loop_
_entity_poly.entity_id
_entity_poly.type
_entity_poly.pdbx_seq_one_letter_code
_entity_poly.pdbx_strand_id
1 'polypeptide(L)'
;MAKPRGRKLLKKQKKDEFVPQQSLSNTENDVNVDYHDNNTELDTAGSATNLFFGVLDREELEYFKQAEATLAVDAFESMDEKHQFVTSIIEEAKGKELKLVTSQICSKLMERLILDCDDSQLKFLFQTFNGFFFNLACHKYASHVLETLLVRSTALVEKELLTPTFDDNLEHYDKDDNVVPSMENLFLFMLNEFKPHLKEMMTHQYASHSLRLLILILSSKLLPSSTENNSTLRSKKSKIARKMVDLRDNSDFNKIYQTPESFKLQLRDILSDLYKDFTEHVESRNDISMTVITKFRELCVDKIASPVIQLIIQVEGIFDRDRSFWRLAFCVGDERDPKEESFVEYLLSDAVGSHFLENVIQFARIKYVERLYHLYMKDRIVKLSKRDTTGAFVVQSLLKILKSKEIKEILNSLVPELNMILNSNMDFAISIIDASNRENNYLREQVVEQLIKKYYRSGPNDEERKNILESCLQLSDSTLGNTRDGDWPTAEERRRSLFLEELIDYDDKFLEITIEGMLDLPEDKFLQMTYHGIFSHVVEHVLQVKRVDTIKRKQLLNILCKNVVNMSCNAYGSHIVDKLWEFTSKLTLYKERIAAALVKESDKVKNSIYGKQVWKNWQLDKYLRKNYDWKRLIKEQDLELFPEFKAPIANPLKRKAEHSNNERYQQQRSKKSYNSRKRY
;
A
#
# COMPACT_ATOMS: atom_id res chain seq x y z
N MET A 1 41.05 33.26 29.48
CA MET A 1 39.73 32.78 29.94
C MET A 1 39.26 31.66 29.01
N ALA A 2 39.08 30.44 29.52
CA ALA A 2 38.18 29.41 29.00
C ALA A 2 38.05 28.28 30.05
N LYS A 3 36.82 27.80 30.27
CA LYS A 3 36.33 26.99 31.40
C LYS A 3 36.67 25.48 31.31
N PRO A 4 36.65 24.73 32.45
CA PRO A 4 37.07 23.33 32.52
C PRO A 4 35.93 22.34 32.17
N ARG A 5 36.23 21.32 31.37
CA ARG A 5 35.33 20.17 31.09
C ARG A 5 35.65 19.01 32.03
N GLY A 6 35.04 18.99 33.22
CA GLY A 6 35.39 18.04 34.29
C GLY A 6 34.23 17.27 34.95
N ARG A 7 33.06 17.10 34.31
CA ARG A 7 31.92 16.36 34.92
C ARG A 7 31.45 15.10 34.20
N LYS A 8 31.85 14.87 32.93
CA LYS A 8 31.45 13.65 32.19
C LYS A 8 32.48 12.50 32.29
N LEU A 9 33.72 12.77 32.66
CA LEU A 9 34.77 11.74 32.80
C LEU A 9 34.61 10.92 34.10
N LEU A 10 34.27 11.59 35.21
CA LEU A 10 34.10 10.97 36.53
C LEU A 10 32.89 10.03 36.63
N LYS A 11 31.86 10.21 35.79
CA LYS A 11 30.70 9.30 35.72
C LYS A 11 30.99 8.03 34.91
N LYS A 12 32.02 8.04 34.06
CA LYS A 12 32.40 6.87 33.26
C LYS A 12 33.31 5.93 34.05
N GLN A 13 34.24 6.48 34.83
CA GLN A 13 35.15 5.69 35.68
C GLN A 13 34.46 4.96 36.85
N LYS A 14 33.34 5.46 37.37
CA LYS A 14 32.55 4.74 38.39
C LYS A 14 31.71 3.57 37.85
N LYS A 15 31.66 3.38 36.53
CA LYS A 15 30.88 2.30 35.89
C LYS A 15 31.75 1.09 35.52
N ASP A 16 33.08 1.25 35.58
CA ASP A 16 34.07 0.27 35.12
C ASP A 16 34.86 -0.39 36.26
N GLU A 17 34.47 -0.21 37.53
CA GLU A 17 35.09 -0.93 38.67
C GLU A 17 34.41 -2.29 38.92
N PHE A 18 35.20 -3.33 38.67
CA PHE A 18 34.91 -4.74 38.92
C PHE A 18 34.99 -5.08 40.42
N VAL A 19 33.97 -5.74 40.97
CA VAL A 19 33.98 -6.31 42.34
C VAL A 19 33.77 -7.83 42.25
N PRO A 20 34.74 -8.66 42.68
CA PRO A 20 34.64 -10.12 42.61
C PRO A 20 33.84 -10.75 43.76
N GLN A 21 33.11 -11.83 43.43
CA GLN A 21 32.27 -12.67 44.30
C GLN A 21 33.06 -13.54 45.30
N GLN A 22 32.40 -13.94 46.41
CA GLN A 22 32.67 -15.17 47.17
C GLN A 22 31.34 -15.94 47.28
N SER A 23 31.15 -17.02 46.49
CA SER A 23 31.39 -18.46 46.80
C SER A 23 30.19 -19.10 47.52
N LEU A 24 29.63 -20.27 47.20
CA LEU A 24 29.94 -21.39 46.30
C LEU A 24 28.69 -22.31 46.34
N SER A 25 28.23 -22.84 45.20
CA SER A 25 28.08 -24.30 44.97
C SER A 25 27.32 -24.58 43.67
N ASN A 26 28.02 -25.25 42.77
CA ASN A 26 27.56 -25.76 41.47
C ASN A 26 26.32 -26.65 41.55
N THR A 27 25.41 -26.54 40.58
CA THR A 27 25.04 -27.68 39.71
C THR A 27 24.43 -27.15 38.40
N GLU A 28 24.80 -27.83 37.31
CA GLU A 28 24.37 -27.60 35.93
C GLU A 28 22.84 -27.62 35.80
N ASN A 29 22.26 -26.71 35.01
CA ASN A 29 20.86 -26.80 34.62
C ASN A 29 20.68 -26.42 33.14
N ASP A 30 20.11 -27.39 32.42
CA ASP A 30 19.42 -27.28 31.16
C ASP A 30 18.57 -26.02 31.05
N VAL A 31 18.50 -25.48 29.83
CA VAL A 31 17.65 -24.36 29.47
C VAL A 31 16.20 -24.82 29.47
N ASN A 32 15.57 -24.79 30.65
CA ASN A 32 14.13 -24.87 30.82
C ASN A 32 13.57 -23.45 30.80
N VAL A 33 12.88 -23.07 29.72
CA VAL A 33 12.16 -21.80 29.62
C VAL A 33 10.86 -21.96 30.39
N ASP A 34 10.90 -21.61 31.67
CA ASP A 34 9.75 -21.67 32.56
C ASP A 34 8.78 -20.52 32.22
N TYR A 35 7.58 -20.88 31.74
CA TYR A 35 6.46 -19.96 31.53
C TYR A 35 5.82 -19.65 32.88
N HIS A 36 6.25 -18.57 33.53
CA HIS A 36 5.47 -17.99 34.63
C HIS A 36 4.63 -16.81 34.14
N ASP A 37 3.34 -17.10 34.01
CA ASP A 37 2.25 -16.14 33.90
C ASP A 37 2.09 -15.42 35.24
N ASN A 38 2.56 -14.18 35.31
CA ASN A 38 2.27 -13.26 36.41
C ASN A 38 2.33 -11.83 35.89
N ASN A 39 1.24 -11.40 35.27
CA ASN A 39 0.87 -9.99 35.18
C ASN A 39 -0.59 -9.85 35.64
N THR A 40 -0.78 -9.88 36.95
CA THR A 40 -1.97 -9.33 37.60
C THR A 40 -1.84 -7.80 37.59
N GLU A 41 -2.20 -7.17 36.48
CA GLU A 41 -2.64 -5.79 36.52
C GLU A 41 -4.06 -5.79 37.13
N LEU A 42 -4.24 -5.01 38.19
CA LEU A 42 -5.50 -4.92 38.93
C LEU A 42 -6.68 -4.58 38.01
N ASP A 43 -7.53 -5.57 37.79
CA ASP A 43 -8.87 -5.42 37.24
C ASP A 43 -9.68 -4.46 38.11
N THR A 44 -9.92 -3.26 37.59
CA THR A 44 -11.02 -2.42 38.08
C THR A 44 -12.34 -3.13 37.78
N ALA A 45 -13.03 -3.51 38.85
CA ALA A 45 -14.31 -4.17 38.86
C ALA A 45 -15.40 -3.46 38.00
N GLY A 46 -16.18 -4.28 37.28
CA GLY A 46 -17.58 -3.95 36.97
C GLY A 46 -17.95 -3.49 35.56
N SER A 47 -17.32 -4.02 34.50
CA SER A 47 -17.88 -3.90 33.14
C SER A 47 -18.22 -5.29 32.59
N ALA A 48 -19.42 -5.44 32.03
CA ALA A 48 -19.89 -6.66 31.36
C ALA A 48 -19.01 -7.07 30.15
N THR A 49 -18.01 -6.27 29.78
CA THR A 49 -17.11 -6.45 28.63
C THR A 49 -16.06 -7.54 28.82
N ASN A 50 -15.57 -7.78 30.04
CA ASN A 50 -14.47 -8.71 30.31
C ASN A 50 -14.98 -10.01 30.94
N LEU A 51 -15.81 -10.74 30.19
CA LEU A 51 -16.30 -12.05 30.63
C LEU A 51 -15.15 -13.07 30.58
N PHE A 52 -14.90 -13.75 31.69
CA PHE A 52 -13.87 -14.78 31.79
C PHE A 52 -14.45 -16.16 31.45
N PHE A 53 -13.84 -16.84 30.48
CA PHE A 53 -14.32 -18.14 29.98
C PHE A 53 -13.58 -19.35 30.57
N GLY A 54 -12.70 -19.12 31.55
CA GLY A 54 -11.80 -20.14 32.08
C GLY A 54 -10.42 -20.12 31.41
N VAL A 55 -9.50 -20.91 31.98
CA VAL A 55 -8.14 -21.11 31.45
C VAL A 55 -8.03 -22.57 30.99
N LEU A 56 -7.17 -22.80 30.01
CA LEU A 56 -6.80 -24.14 29.56
C LEU A 56 -5.89 -24.78 30.60
N ASP A 57 -6.11 -26.06 30.90
CA ASP A 57 -5.17 -26.78 31.73
C ASP A 57 -3.83 -27.02 31.00
N ARG A 58 -2.86 -27.59 31.71
CA ARG A 58 -1.51 -27.80 31.17
C ARG A 58 -1.51 -28.77 29.99
N GLU A 59 -2.32 -29.82 30.05
CA GLU A 59 -2.38 -30.86 29.02
C GLU A 59 -3.03 -30.31 27.74
N GLU A 60 -4.14 -29.57 27.90
CA GLU A 60 -4.80 -28.84 26.83
C GLU A 60 -3.84 -27.86 26.14
N LEU A 61 -3.12 -27.05 26.93
CA LEU A 61 -2.21 -26.04 26.41
C LEU A 61 -1.02 -26.65 25.67
N GLU A 62 -0.49 -27.78 26.15
CA GLU A 62 0.59 -28.52 25.47
C GLU A 62 0.12 -29.12 24.14
N TYR A 63 -1.07 -29.73 24.13
CA TYR A 63 -1.70 -30.25 22.92
C TYR A 63 -1.87 -29.17 21.85
N PHE A 64 -2.51 -28.04 22.18
CA PHE A 64 -2.78 -27.00 21.18
C PHE A 64 -1.52 -26.27 20.72
N LYS A 65 -0.50 -26.13 21.58
CA LYS A 65 0.82 -25.62 21.15
C LYS A 65 1.47 -26.55 20.13
N GLN A 66 1.45 -27.85 20.38
CA GLN A 66 2.01 -28.83 19.45
C GLN A 66 1.25 -28.83 18.12
N ALA A 67 -0.09 -28.73 18.17
CA ALA A 67 -0.94 -28.63 17.00
C ALA A 67 -0.61 -27.38 16.16
N GLU A 68 -0.41 -26.21 16.80
CA GLU A 68 0.01 -24.98 16.12
C GLU A 68 1.36 -25.13 15.43
N ALA A 69 2.34 -25.74 16.11
CA ALA A 69 3.67 -25.97 15.56
C ALA A 69 3.62 -26.88 14.33
N THR A 70 2.86 -27.98 14.39
CA THR A 70 2.66 -28.89 13.26
C THR A 70 2.01 -28.18 12.07
N LEU A 71 0.95 -27.40 12.30
CA LEU A 71 0.30 -26.62 11.24
C LEU A 71 1.20 -25.52 10.66
N ALA A 72 2.10 -24.94 11.46
CA ALA A 72 3.02 -23.89 10.99
C ALA A 72 4.11 -24.42 10.06
N VAL A 73 4.58 -25.65 10.28
CA VAL A 73 5.60 -26.30 9.45
C VAL A 73 5.05 -26.67 8.07
N ASP A 74 3.74 -26.93 7.98
CA ASP A 74 3.02 -27.24 6.73
C ASP A 74 3.65 -28.37 5.91
N ALA A 75 4.20 -29.39 6.59
CA ALA A 75 4.88 -30.54 5.99
C ALA A 75 3.93 -31.71 5.67
N PHE A 76 2.66 -31.43 5.36
CA PHE A 76 1.67 -32.44 5.00
C PHE A 76 1.95 -32.98 3.59
N GLU A 77 1.72 -34.28 3.37
CA GLU A 77 1.93 -34.91 2.06
C GLU A 77 0.82 -34.53 1.07
N SER A 78 -0.37 -34.19 1.58
CA SER A 78 -1.53 -33.79 0.79
C SER A 78 -2.42 -32.77 1.50
N MET A 79 -3.26 -32.08 0.73
CA MET A 79 -4.28 -31.17 1.29
C MET A 79 -5.33 -31.93 2.11
N ASP A 80 -5.69 -33.16 1.72
CA ASP A 80 -6.68 -33.96 2.45
C ASP A 80 -6.18 -34.36 3.84
N GLU A 81 -4.90 -34.72 3.96
CA GLU A 81 -4.25 -34.98 5.23
C GLU A 81 -4.28 -33.76 6.15
N LYS A 82 -3.97 -32.58 5.60
CA LYS A 82 -4.08 -31.31 6.33
C LYS A 82 -5.51 -31.06 6.81
N HIS A 83 -6.53 -31.29 5.98
CA HIS A 83 -7.93 -31.12 6.38
C HIS A 83 -8.33 -32.09 7.50
N GLN A 84 -7.93 -33.36 7.41
CA GLN A 84 -8.19 -34.34 8.48
C GLN A 84 -7.55 -33.93 9.80
N PHE A 85 -6.32 -33.40 9.74
CA PHE A 85 -5.63 -32.89 10.93
C PHE A 85 -6.37 -31.70 11.53
N VAL A 86 -6.79 -30.72 10.72
CA VAL A 86 -7.61 -29.58 11.16
C VAL A 86 -8.92 -30.05 11.81
N THR A 87 -9.62 -31.00 11.20
CA THR A 87 -10.85 -31.59 11.76
C THR A 87 -10.60 -32.20 13.13
N SER A 88 -9.50 -32.93 13.32
CA SER A 88 -9.16 -33.53 14.62
C SER A 88 -8.94 -32.49 15.73
N ILE A 89 -8.34 -31.34 15.38
CA ILE A 89 -8.11 -30.24 16.33
C ILE A 89 -9.44 -29.56 16.68
N ILE A 90 -10.33 -29.37 15.71
CA ILE A 90 -11.65 -28.76 15.94
C ILE A 90 -12.51 -29.66 16.83
N GLU A 91 -12.44 -30.99 16.66
CA GLU A 91 -13.11 -31.93 17.57
C GLU A 91 -12.58 -31.83 19.01
N GLU A 92 -11.25 -31.77 19.20
CA GLU A 92 -10.66 -31.60 20.54
C GLU A 92 -10.96 -30.21 21.14
N ALA A 93 -11.21 -29.21 20.31
CA ALA A 93 -11.59 -27.86 20.74
C ALA A 93 -13.04 -27.78 21.23
N LYS A 94 -13.89 -28.79 20.99
CA LYS A 94 -15.31 -28.75 21.35
C LYS A 94 -15.54 -28.51 22.84
N GLY A 95 -16.31 -27.48 23.17
CA GLY A 95 -16.59 -27.05 24.55
C GLY A 95 -15.45 -26.23 25.20
N LYS A 96 -14.35 -25.99 24.49
CA LYS A 96 -13.16 -25.24 24.94
C LYS A 96 -12.90 -24.00 24.08
N GLU A 97 -13.71 -23.75 23.07
CA GLU A 97 -13.51 -22.75 22.02
C GLU A 97 -13.37 -21.34 22.60
N LEU A 98 -14.24 -20.98 23.55
CA LEU A 98 -14.20 -19.66 24.20
C LEU A 98 -12.92 -19.46 25.03
N LYS A 99 -12.36 -20.53 25.63
CA LYS A 99 -11.04 -20.49 26.29
C LYS A 99 -9.91 -20.33 25.27
N LEU A 100 -10.00 -21.04 24.15
CA LEU A 100 -8.98 -21.02 23.10
C LEU A 100 -8.86 -19.64 22.44
N VAL A 101 -9.99 -19.03 22.06
CA VAL A 101 -9.99 -17.70 21.42
C VAL A 101 -9.57 -16.58 22.36
N THR A 102 -9.74 -16.75 23.67
CA THR A 102 -9.31 -15.79 24.69
C THR A 102 -7.90 -16.05 25.23
N SER A 103 -7.24 -17.13 24.82
CA SER A 103 -5.83 -17.39 25.16
C SER A 103 -4.88 -16.62 24.25
N GLN A 104 -3.84 -16.01 24.83
CA GLN A 104 -2.78 -15.35 24.05
C GLN A 104 -2.11 -16.29 23.04
N ILE A 105 -1.95 -17.56 23.44
CA ILE A 105 -1.23 -18.58 22.66
C ILE A 105 -2.19 -19.19 21.65
N CYS A 106 -3.30 -19.75 22.13
CA CYS A 106 -4.20 -20.52 21.28
C CYS A 106 -5.08 -19.67 20.35
N SER A 107 -5.23 -18.37 20.58
CA SER A 107 -5.97 -17.49 19.65
C SER A 107 -5.39 -17.48 18.24
N LYS A 108 -4.07 -17.66 18.08
CA LYS A 108 -3.42 -17.73 16.76
C LYS A 108 -3.65 -19.07 16.07
N LEU A 109 -3.66 -20.15 16.84
CA LEU A 109 -4.14 -21.44 16.37
C LEU A 109 -5.60 -21.31 15.88
N MET A 110 -6.49 -20.70 16.65
CA MET A 110 -7.89 -20.52 16.26
C MET A 110 -8.05 -19.68 14.99
N GLU A 111 -7.25 -18.62 14.80
CA GLU A 111 -7.22 -17.90 13.51
C GLU A 111 -6.80 -18.83 12.36
N ARG A 112 -5.78 -19.68 12.54
CA ARG A 112 -5.33 -20.62 11.51
C ARG A 112 -6.38 -21.68 11.20
N LEU A 113 -7.03 -22.24 12.23
CA LEU A 113 -8.12 -23.19 12.05
C LEU A 113 -9.28 -22.58 11.26
N ILE A 114 -9.67 -21.33 11.54
CA ILE A 114 -10.72 -20.64 10.77
C ILE A 114 -10.34 -20.43 9.30
N LEU A 115 -9.05 -20.24 8.99
CA LEU A 115 -8.57 -20.09 7.62
C LEU A 115 -8.54 -21.42 6.86
N ASP A 116 -8.24 -22.51 7.55
CA ASP A 116 -8.03 -23.84 6.96
C ASP A 116 -9.25 -24.79 7.08
N CYS A 117 -10.27 -24.45 7.89
CA CYS A 117 -11.47 -25.28 8.07
C CYS A 117 -12.41 -25.24 6.87
N ASP A 118 -13.26 -26.26 6.78
CA ASP A 118 -14.35 -26.32 5.81
C ASP A 118 -15.55 -25.42 6.19
N ASP A 119 -16.52 -25.31 5.28
CA ASP A 119 -17.67 -24.42 5.43
C ASP A 119 -18.59 -24.84 6.60
N SER A 120 -18.74 -26.15 6.86
CA SER A 120 -19.57 -26.68 7.94
C SER A 120 -18.94 -26.41 9.31
N GLN A 121 -17.63 -26.63 9.42
CA GLN A 121 -16.83 -26.30 10.60
C GLN A 121 -16.82 -24.81 10.87
N LEU A 122 -16.76 -23.98 9.83
CA LEU A 122 -16.84 -22.52 9.96
C LEU A 122 -18.18 -22.09 10.56
N LYS A 123 -19.30 -22.64 10.07
CA LYS A 123 -20.65 -22.38 10.62
C LYS A 123 -20.75 -22.82 12.08
N PHE A 124 -20.22 -23.99 12.41
CA PHE A 124 -20.16 -24.50 13.80
C PHE A 124 -19.38 -23.55 14.74
N LEU A 125 -18.17 -23.15 14.34
CA LEU A 125 -17.36 -22.21 15.12
C LEU A 125 -18.06 -20.86 15.29
N PHE A 126 -18.76 -20.39 14.26
CA PHE A 126 -19.54 -19.16 14.33
C PHE A 126 -20.67 -19.28 15.35
N GLN A 127 -21.44 -20.36 15.31
CA GLN A 127 -22.56 -20.61 16.24
C GLN A 127 -22.09 -20.72 17.70
N THR A 128 -20.89 -21.26 17.91
CA THR A 128 -20.31 -21.40 19.26
C THR A 128 -20.12 -20.06 19.97
N PHE A 129 -20.00 -18.96 19.22
CA PHE A 129 -19.83 -17.62 19.77
C PHE A 129 -21.14 -16.88 20.05
N ASN A 130 -22.29 -17.48 19.74
CA ASN A 130 -23.61 -16.89 19.99
C ASN A 130 -23.78 -16.51 21.47
N GLY A 131 -24.25 -15.28 21.72
CA GLY A 131 -24.43 -14.73 23.06
C GLY A 131 -23.18 -14.10 23.67
N PHE A 132 -22.02 -14.22 23.01
CA PHE A 132 -20.74 -13.69 23.49
C PHE A 132 -19.98 -12.85 22.46
N PHE A 133 -20.55 -12.56 21.29
CA PHE A 133 -19.89 -11.77 20.24
C PHE A 133 -19.44 -10.40 20.73
N PHE A 134 -20.25 -9.72 21.54
CA PHE A 134 -19.86 -8.45 22.15
C PHE A 134 -18.63 -8.59 23.06
N ASN A 135 -18.62 -9.60 23.92
CA ASN A 135 -17.50 -9.91 24.80
C ASN A 135 -16.23 -10.23 24.02
N LEU A 136 -16.34 -11.06 22.98
CA LEU A 136 -15.21 -11.45 22.15
C LEU A 136 -14.65 -10.24 21.36
N ALA A 137 -15.51 -9.37 20.83
CA ALA A 137 -15.09 -8.12 20.18
C ALA A 137 -14.36 -7.19 21.15
N CYS A 138 -14.73 -7.19 22.43
CA CYS A 138 -14.06 -6.44 23.49
C CYS A 138 -12.78 -7.12 24.02
N HIS A 139 -12.50 -8.36 23.64
CA HIS A 139 -11.36 -9.08 24.16
C HIS A 139 -10.08 -8.82 23.33
N LYS A 140 -8.94 -8.63 24.02
CA LYS A 140 -7.63 -8.33 23.40
C LYS A 140 -7.18 -9.34 22.34
N TYR A 141 -7.45 -10.62 22.57
CA TYR A 141 -7.05 -11.71 21.66
C TYR A 141 -8.20 -12.19 20.78
N ALA A 142 -9.43 -12.26 21.32
CA ALA A 142 -10.55 -12.85 20.61
C ALA A 142 -11.12 -11.90 19.55
N SER A 143 -10.99 -10.58 19.71
CA SER A 143 -11.35 -9.61 18.67
C SER A 143 -10.63 -9.90 17.35
N HIS A 144 -9.39 -10.38 17.43
CA HIS A 144 -8.61 -10.75 16.27
C HIS A 144 -9.05 -12.06 15.62
N VAL A 145 -9.50 -13.02 16.42
CA VAL A 145 -10.12 -14.28 15.95
C VAL A 145 -11.44 -13.98 15.26
N LEU A 146 -12.25 -13.11 15.87
CA LEU A 146 -13.51 -12.64 15.31
C LEU A 146 -13.32 -11.92 13.98
N GLU A 147 -12.30 -11.07 13.83
CA GLU A 147 -11.97 -10.44 12.54
C GLU A 147 -11.70 -11.48 11.45
N THR A 148 -10.93 -12.53 11.76
CA THR A 148 -10.64 -13.62 10.81
C THR A 148 -11.91 -14.40 10.47
N LEU A 149 -12.72 -14.71 11.48
CA LEU A 149 -14.01 -15.36 11.32
C LEU A 149 -14.94 -14.57 10.39
N LEU A 150 -15.06 -13.26 10.60
CA LEU A 150 -15.95 -12.40 9.82
C LEU A 150 -15.53 -12.30 8.35
N VAL A 151 -14.21 -12.24 8.05
CA VAL A 151 -13.72 -12.23 6.67
C VAL A 151 -14.04 -13.55 5.96
N ARG A 152 -13.71 -14.70 6.59
CA ARG A 152 -14.02 -16.03 6.03
C ARG A 152 -15.52 -16.23 5.85
N SER A 153 -16.31 -15.82 6.83
CA SER A 153 -17.77 -15.89 6.77
C SER A 153 -18.34 -15.06 5.62
N THR A 154 -17.75 -13.89 5.32
CA THR A 154 -18.18 -13.05 4.19
C THR A 154 -17.94 -13.74 2.86
N ALA A 155 -16.82 -14.45 2.70
CA ALA A 155 -16.54 -15.25 1.51
C ALA A 155 -17.57 -16.38 1.33
N LEU A 156 -17.94 -17.04 2.43
CA LEU A 156 -18.98 -18.06 2.41
C LEU A 156 -20.37 -17.48 2.09
N VAL A 157 -20.73 -16.31 2.61
CA VAL A 157 -21.97 -15.61 2.25
C VAL A 157 -22.03 -15.32 0.74
N GLU A 158 -20.94 -14.85 0.13
CA GLU A 158 -20.90 -14.63 -1.33
C GLU A 158 -21.05 -15.97 -2.08
N LYS A 159 -20.39 -17.03 -1.62
CA LYS A 159 -20.49 -18.37 -2.22
C LYS A 159 -21.93 -18.89 -2.20
N GLU A 160 -22.60 -18.81 -1.04
CA GLU A 160 -24.01 -19.19 -0.87
C GLU A 160 -24.94 -18.33 -1.73
N LEU A 161 -24.69 -17.02 -1.81
CA LEU A 161 -25.49 -16.09 -2.62
C LEU A 161 -25.41 -16.40 -4.12
N LEU A 162 -24.22 -16.71 -4.62
CA LEU A 162 -24.00 -17.02 -6.04
C LEU A 162 -24.41 -18.45 -6.40
N THR A 163 -24.44 -19.34 -5.41
CA THR A 163 -24.65 -20.78 -5.61
C THR A 163 -25.72 -21.34 -4.65
N PRO A 164 -26.96 -20.82 -4.68
CA PRO A 164 -27.98 -21.15 -3.68
C PRO A 164 -28.49 -22.60 -3.76
N THR A 165 -28.22 -23.31 -4.85
CA THR A 165 -28.82 -24.62 -5.18
C THR A 165 -27.91 -25.84 -4.95
N PHE A 166 -26.72 -25.67 -4.36
CA PHE A 166 -25.81 -26.81 -4.14
C PHE A 166 -25.86 -27.41 -2.72
N ASP A 167 -26.63 -26.80 -1.80
CA ASP A 167 -26.81 -27.31 -0.42
C ASP A 167 -27.95 -28.32 -0.27
N ASP A 168 -28.79 -28.54 -1.29
CA ASP A 168 -29.80 -29.63 -1.28
C ASP A 168 -29.16 -31.04 -1.34
N ASN A 169 -27.84 -31.14 -1.55
CA ASN A 169 -27.10 -32.41 -1.53
C ASN A 169 -26.36 -32.68 -0.21
N LEU A 170 -26.61 -31.90 0.86
CA LEU A 170 -26.17 -32.24 2.23
C LEU A 170 -27.07 -33.32 2.88
N GLU A 171 -27.46 -34.35 2.13
CA GLU A 171 -28.10 -35.56 2.68
C GLU A 171 -27.11 -36.49 3.41
N HIS A 172 -25.94 -36.03 3.84
CA HIS A 172 -24.99 -36.86 4.60
C HIS A 172 -24.68 -36.30 6.00
N TYR A 173 -25.51 -36.78 6.94
CA TYR A 173 -25.24 -37.17 8.33
C TYR A 173 -24.84 -36.10 9.35
N ASP A 174 -25.84 -35.59 10.06
CA ASP A 174 -25.87 -35.73 11.52
C ASP A 174 -27.17 -36.45 11.92
N LYS A 175 -27.08 -37.33 12.93
CA LYS A 175 -28.22 -38.17 13.38
C LYS A 175 -29.27 -37.42 14.20
N ASP A 176 -29.13 -36.12 14.33
CA ASP A 176 -30.08 -35.23 14.99
C ASP A 176 -30.58 -34.21 13.96
N ASP A 177 -31.90 -34.07 13.83
CA ASP A 177 -32.70 -33.22 12.91
C ASP A 177 -32.36 -31.69 12.92
N ASN A 178 -31.09 -31.30 12.99
CA ASN A 178 -30.68 -29.90 13.07
C ASN A 178 -30.45 -29.31 11.68
N VAL A 179 -31.42 -28.49 11.24
CA VAL A 179 -31.27 -27.63 10.07
C VAL A 179 -30.12 -26.66 10.31
N VAL A 180 -29.00 -26.82 9.60
CA VAL A 180 -27.87 -25.88 9.66
C VAL A 180 -28.29 -24.58 8.96
N PRO A 181 -28.35 -23.44 9.66
CA PRO A 181 -28.75 -22.18 9.06
C PRO A 181 -27.73 -21.71 8.01
N SER A 182 -28.19 -20.93 7.02
CA SER A 182 -27.31 -20.25 6.08
C SER A 182 -26.35 -19.31 6.80
N MET A 183 -25.18 -19.07 6.21
CA MET A 183 -24.19 -18.15 6.77
C MET A 183 -24.75 -16.72 6.86
N GLU A 184 -25.62 -16.33 5.93
CA GLU A 184 -26.36 -15.06 5.99
C GLU A 184 -27.14 -14.94 7.31
N ASN A 185 -27.94 -15.93 7.68
CA ASN A 185 -28.77 -15.88 8.88
C ASN A 185 -27.94 -15.90 10.17
N LEU A 186 -26.84 -16.65 10.20
CA LEU A 186 -25.88 -16.63 11.30
C LEU A 186 -25.27 -15.23 11.49
N PHE A 187 -24.89 -14.59 10.39
CA PHE A 187 -24.35 -13.23 10.42
C PHE A 187 -25.40 -12.23 10.93
N LEU A 188 -26.64 -12.32 10.46
CA LEU A 188 -27.75 -11.46 10.92
C LEU A 188 -28.06 -11.64 12.41
N PHE A 189 -27.97 -12.86 12.93
CA PHE A 189 -28.14 -13.13 14.36
C PHE A 189 -27.10 -12.40 15.20
N MET A 190 -25.82 -12.52 14.82
CA MET A 190 -24.71 -11.81 15.47
C MET A 190 -24.88 -10.28 15.39
N LEU A 191 -25.34 -9.73 14.26
CA LEU A 191 -25.56 -8.29 14.13
C LEU A 191 -26.62 -7.77 15.11
N ASN A 192 -27.68 -8.56 15.37
CA ASN A 192 -28.69 -8.18 16.36
C ASN A 192 -28.13 -8.16 17.79
N GLU A 193 -27.16 -9.02 18.10
CA GLU A 193 -26.44 -8.99 19.38
C GLU A 193 -25.58 -7.71 19.52
N PHE A 194 -24.94 -7.24 18.45
CA PHE A 194 -24.12 -6.03 18.50
C PHE A 194 -24.92 -4.72 18.57
N LYS A 195 -26.13 -4.66 17.99
CA LYS A 195 -26.96 -3.44 17.92
C LYS A 195 -27.02 -2.62 19.22
N PRO A 196 -27.35 -3.19 20.39
CA PRO A 196 -27.41 -2.42 21.65
C PRO A 196 -26.05 -1.87 22.11
N HIS A 197 -24.93 -2.38 21.59
CA HIS A 197 -23.58 -2.05 22.03
C HIS A 197 -22.78 -1.21 21.03
N LEU A 198 -23.36 -0.82 19.88
CA LEU A 198 -22.61 -0.16 18.79
C LEU A 198 -21.87 1.12 19.23
N LYS A 199 -22.51 1.95 20.06
CA LYS A 199 -21.92 3.19 20.59
C LYS A 199 -20.72 2.91 21.51
N GLU A 200 -20.79 1.85 22.31
CA GLU A 200 -19.71 1.40 23.18
C GLU A 200 -18.56 0.79 22.36
N MET A 201 -18.89 -0.05 21.37
CA MET A 201 -17.89 -0.64 20.48
C MET A 201 -17.07 0.43 19.74
N MET A 202 -17.69 1.54 19.35
CA MET A 202 -17.03 2.63 18.63
C MET A 202 -15.84 3.24 19.40
N THR A 203 -15.96 3.39 20.72
CA THR A 203 -14.91 3.97 21.58
C THR A 203 -14.02 2.92 22.22
N HIS A 204 -14.36 1.63 22.10
CA HIS A 204 -13.59 0.54 22.66
C HIS A 204 -12.35 0.19 21.81
N GLN A 205 -11.19 0.08 22.47
CA GLN A 205 -9.88 -0.08 21.80
C GLN A 205 -9.74 -1.35 20.94
N TYR A 206 -10.54 -2.39 21.22
CA TYR A 206 -10.56 -3.63 20.45
C TYR A 206 -11.81 -3.72 19.56
N ALA A 207 -13.00 -3.51 20.12
CA ALA A 207 -14.26 -3.73 19.41
C ALA A 207 -14.50 -2.73 18.27
N SER A 208 -13.87 -1.55 18.31
CA SER A 208 -13.91 -0.59 17.20
C SER A 208 -13.31 -1.16 15.91
N HIS A 209 -12.38 -2.12 16.00
CA HIS A 209 -11.82 -2.81 14.85
C HIS A 209 -12.85 -3.77 14.23
N SER A 210 -13.52 -4.58 15.04
CA SER A 210 -14.62 -5.44 14.60
C SER A 210 -15.77 -4.62 14.00
N LEU A 211 -16.15 -3.48 14.60
CA LEU A 211 -17.18 -2.60 14.05
C LEU A 211 -16.78 -2.01 12.69
N ARG A 212 -15.52 -1.59 12.51
CA ARG A 212 -15.01 -1.15 11.19
C ARG A 212 -15.12 -2.25 10.15
N LEU A 213 -14.73 -3.48 10.51
CA LEU A 213 -14.82 -4.62 9.61
C LEU A 213 -16.27 -4.90 9.22
N LEU A 214 -17.20 -4.88 10.18
CA LEU A 214 -18.63 -5.06 9.90
C LEU A 214 -19.14 -4.00 8.93
N ILE A 215 -18.81 -2.72 9.14
CA ILE A 215 -19.24 -1.66 8.20
C ILE A 215 -18.65 -1.89 6.80
N LEU A 216 -17.39 -2.32 6.67
CA LEU A 216 -16.78 -2.65 5.38
C LEU A 216 -17.49 -3.81 4.69
N ILE A 217 -17.78 -4.89 5.43
CA ILE A 217 -18.51 -6.07 4.93
C ILE A 217 -19.91 -5.65 4.45
N LEU A 218 -20.69 -4.99 5.32
CA LEU A 218 -22.08 -4.63 5.01
C LEU A 218 -22.21 -3.60 3.88
N SER A 219 -21.15 -2.83 3.60
CA SER A 219 -21.08 -1.87 2.50
C SER A 219 -20.40 -2.40 1.22
N SER A 220 -20.06 -3.70 1.18
CA SER A 220 -19.36 -4.34 0.06
C SER A 220 -18.07 -3.60 -0.34
N LYS A 221 -17.30 -3.17 0.65
CA LYS A 221 -15.99 -2.51 0.44
C LYS A 221 -14.87 -3.56 0.45
N LEU A 222 -13.68 -3.11 0.02
CA LEU A 222 -12.47 -3.93 0.10
C LEU A 222 -12.21 -4.34 1.55
N LEU A 223 -12.07 -5.64 1.81
CA LEU A 223 -11.62 -6.15 3.09
C LEU A 223 -10.09 -6.17 3.07
N PRO A 224 -9.40 -5.20 3.68
CA PRO A 224 -7.97 -5.04 3.49
C PRO A 224 -7.20 -6.23 4.09
N SER A 225 -6.02 -6.51 3.55
CA SER A 225 -5.15 -7.52 4.15
C SER A 225 -4.82 -7.17 5.59
N SER A 226 -4.78 -8.18 6.44
CA SER A 226 -4.32 -8.03 7.81
C SER A 226 -2.81 -7.81 7.92
N THR A 227 -2.07 -8.15 6.85
CA THR A 227 -0.59 -8.12 6.79
C THR A 227 -0.02 -6.83 6.20
N GLU A 228 -0.82 -6.04 5.47
CA GLU A 228 -0.34 -4.81 4.82
C GLU A 228 -0.01 -3.68 5.81
N ASN A 229 1.03 -2.90 5.50
CA ASN A 229 1.39 -1.70 6.25
C ASN A 229 0.24 -0.68 6.16
N ASN A 230 -0.19 -0.14 7.30
CA ASN A 230 -1.33 0.78 7.45
C ASN A 230 -2.75 0.21 7.20
N SER A 231 -2.94 -1.11 7.13
CA SER A 231 -4.29 -1.72 7.10
C SER A 231 -5.18 -1.19 8.25
N THR A 232 -6.42 -0.83 7.90
CA THR A 232 -7.44 -0.26 8.80
C THR A 232 -7.96 -1.27 9.83
N LEU A 233 -7.71 -2.57 9.60
CA LEU A 233 -8.28 -3.64 10.42
C LEU A 233 -7.43 -4.00 11.64
N ARG A 234 -6.09 -3.94 11.57
CA ARG A 234 -5.24 -4.44 12.67
C ARG A 234 -4.16 -3.48 13.14
N SER A 235 -3.89 -3.50 14.45
CA SER A 235 -2.82 -2.71 15.08
C SER A 235 -1.42 -3.18 14.64
N LYS A 236 -0.42 -2.28 14.70
CA LYS A 236 0.99 -2.62 14.39
C LYS A 236 1.53 -3.76 15.25
N LYS A 237 1.16 -3.82 16.53
CA LYS A 237 1.58 -4.88 17.46
C LYS A 237 1.06 -6.26 17.04
N SER A 238 -0.20 -6.34 16.63
CA SER A 238 -0.83 -7.59 16.17
C SER A 238 -0.16 -8.13 14.91
N LYS A 239 0.24 -7.25 13.97
CA LYS A 239 0.96 -7.63 12.75
C LYS A 239 2.32 -8.26 13.02
N ILE A 240 3.08 -7.69 13.96
CA ILE A 240 4.38 -8.24 14.37
C ILE A 240 4.19 -9.64 14.96
N ALA A 241 3.16 -9.83 15.81
CA ALA A 241 2.86 -11.13 16.38
C ALA A 241 2.54 -12.19 15.31
N ARG A 242 1.70 -11.87 14.31
CA ARG A 242 1.41 -12.80 13.19
C ARG A 242 2.63 -13.12 12.36
N LYS A 243 3.51 -12.14 12.11
CA LYS A 243 4.77 -12.35 11.38
C LYS A 243 5.71 -13.29 12.14
N MET A 244 5.72 -13.26 13.47
CA MET A 244 6.53 -14.17 14.29
C MET A 244 6.07 -15.62 14.22
N VAL A 245 4.78 -15.88 13.98
CA VAL A 245 4.21 -17.24 13.86
C VAL A 245 3.90 -17.66 12.42
N ASP A 246 4.40 -16.90 11.44
CA ASP A 246 4.16 -17.06 9.99
C ASP A 246 2.66 -17.24 9.62
N LEU A 247 1.76 -16.52 10.32
CA LEU A 247 0.32 -16.58 10.04
C LEU A 247 -0.05 -15.62 8.90
N ARG A 248 -0.15 -16.16 7.69
CA ARG A 248 -0.47 -15.43 6.47
C ARG A 248 -1.98 -15.36 6.21
N ASP A 249 -2.39 -14.33 5.48
CA ASP A 249 -3.75 -14.25 4.96
C ASP A 249 -3.92 -15.25 3.80
N ASN A 250 -5.13 -15.79 3.67
CA ASN A 250 -5.51 -16.59 2.51
C ASN A 250 -6.06 -15.68 1.37
N SER A 251 -6.60 -16.29 0.32
CA SER A 251 -7.17 -15.59 -0.84
C SER A 251 -8.42 -14.74 -0.52
N ASP A 252 -8.94 -14.81 0.71
CA ASP A 252 -10.15 -14.08 1.09
C ASP A 252 -9.87 -12.63 1.52
N PHE A 253 -8.61 -12.30 1.77
CA PHE A 253 -8.21 -10.95 2.11
C PHE A 253 -7.82 -10.14 0.88
N ASN A 254 -7.86 -8.82 1.02
CA ASN A 254 -7.61 -7.88 -0.07
C ASN A 254 -8.58 -8.07 -1.26
N LYS A 255 -9.83 -8.45 -0.95
CA LYS A 255 -10.88 -8.74 -1.91
C LYS A 255 -12.18 -7.99 -1.56
N ILE A 256 -12.99 -7.73 -2.58
CA ILE A 256 -14.35 -7.19 -2.46
C ILE A 256 -15.33 -8.34 -2.65
N TYR A 257 -16.35 -8.40 -1.80
CA TYR A 257 -17.40 -9.43 -1.84
C TYR A 257 -18.76 -8.81 -2.17
N GLN A 258 -19.55 -9.53 -2.97
CA GLN A 258 -20.97 -9.26 -3.13
C GLN A 258 -21.72 -9.71 -1.87
N THR A 259 -22.68 -8.90 -1.43
CA THR A 259 -23.46 -9.18 -0.22
C THR A 259 -24.97 -9.18 -0.52
N PRO A 260 -25.76 -9.97 0.23
CA PRO A 260 -27.21 -10.01 0.08
C PRO A 260 -27.84 -8.66 0.45
N GLU A 261 -29.07 -8.41 -0.03
CA GLU A 261 -29.76 -7.14 0.23
C GLU A 261 -30.05 -6.92 1.73
N SER A 262 -30.21 -8.00 2.49
CA SER A 262 -30.33 -7.96 3.95
C SER A 262 -29.16 -7.23 4.62
N PHE A 263 -27.93 -7.38 4.11
CA PHE A 263 -26.74 -6.72 4.67
C PHE A 263 -26.80 -5.21 4.48
N LYS A 264 -27.29 -4.74 3.33
CA LYS A 264 -27.48 -3.30 3.08
C LYS A 264 -28.55 -2.70 3.97
N LEU A 265 -29.63 -3.45 4.22
CA LEU A 265 -30.67 -3.06 5.18
C LEU A 265 -30.10 -2.95 6.59
N GLN A 266 -29.31 -3.94 7.03
CA GLN A 266 -28.65 -3.88 8.33
C GLN A 266 -27.68 -2.70 8.44
N LEU A 267 -26.89 -2.40 7.40
CA LEU A 267 -26.02 -1.22 7.39
C LEU A 267 -26.82 0.07 7.61
N ARG A 268 -27.92 0.24 6.87
CA ARG A 268 -28.77 1.42 6.99
C ARG A 268 -29.34 1.55 8.40
N ASP A 269 -29.81 0.45 8.97
CA ASP A 269 -30.42 0.43 10.31
C ASP A 269 -29.37 0.75 11.38
N ILE A 270 -28.18 0.11 11.32
CA ILE A 270 -27.03 0.41 12.21
C ILE A 270 -26.65 1.89 12.17
N LEU A 271 -26.55 2.47 10.98
CA LEU A 271 -26.16 3.88 10.83
C LEU A 271 -27.28 4.84 11.25
N SER A 272 -28.55 4.47 11.05
CA SER A 272 -29.69 5.23 11.55
C SER A 272 -29.75 5.23 13.08
N ASP A 273 -29.56 4.07 13.72
CA ASP A 273 -29.62 3.94 15.17
C ASP A 273 -28.44 4.64 15.85
N LEU A 274 -27.23 4.49 15.31
CA LEU A 274 -26.07 5.27 15.76
C LEU A 274 -26.33 6.78 15.64
N TYR A 275 -26.92 7.24 14.53
CA TYR A 275 -27.24 8.66 14.37
C TYR A 275 -28.21 9.14 15.45
N LYS A 276 -29.31 8.40 15.70
CA LYS A 276 -30.27 8.73 16.77
C LYS A 276 -29.61 8.76 18.13
N ASP A 277 -28.73 7.82 18.44
CA ASP A 277 -28.00 7.74 19.71
C ASP A 277 -27.01 8.89 19.91
N PHE A 278 -26.44 9.43 18.82
CA PHE A 278 -25.59 10.62 18.86
C PHE A 278 -26.38 11.92 18.89
N THR A 279 -27.60 11.95 18.37
CA THR A 279 -28.47 13.13 18.40
C THR A 279 -29.44 13.17 19.58
N GLU A 280 -29.29 12.27 20.57
CA GLU A 280 -30.21 12.14 21.72
C GLU A 280 -31.67 11.96 21.27
N HIS A 281 -31.88 11.22 20.17
CA HIS A 281 -33.17 10.92 19.52
C HIS A 281 -33.97 12.15 19.05
N VAL A 282 -33.29 13.27 18.79
CA VAL A 282 -33.91 14.46 18.22
C VAL A 282 -34.33 14.22 16.76
N GLU A 283 -35.59 14.56 16.44
CA GLU A 283 -36.18 14.34 15.10
C GLU A 283 -35.61 15.26 14.01
N SER A 284 -35.37 16.53 14.35
CA SER A 284 -34.90 17.53 13.40
C SER A 284 -33.49 17.98 13.74
N ARG A 285 -32.67 18.12 12.70
CA ARG A 285 -31.30 18.62 12.82
C ARG A 285 -31.22 19.99 13.51
N ASN A 286 -32.21 20.86 13.30
CA ASN A 286 -32.19 22.22 13.85
C ASN A 286 -32.33 22.24 15.37
N ASP A 287 -32.86 21.16 15.96
CA ASP A 287 -33.09 21.05 17.40
C ASP A 287 -31.91 20.37 18.11
N ILE A 288 -30.89 19.93 17.37
CA ILE A 288 -29.67 19.34 17.95
C ILE A 288 -28.89 20.45 18.65
N SER A 289 -28.72 20.30 19.97
CA SER A 289 -27.97 21.25 20.76
C SER A 289 -26.50 21.30 20.34
N MET A 290 -25.89 22.48 20.43
CA MET A 290 -24.48 22.64 20.12
C MET A 290 -23.57 21.79 21.03
N THR A 291 -23.99 21.51 22.26
CA THR A 291 -23.26 20.62 23.18
C THR A 291 -23.16 19.20 22.61
N VAL A 292 -24.23 18.70 22.01
CA VAL A 292 -24.25 17.38 21.36
C VAL A 292 -23.34 17.36 20.12
N ILE A 293 -23.39 18.42 19.30
CA ILE A 293 -22.47 18.59 18.16
C ILE A 293 -21.01 18.59 18.62
N THR A 294 -20.69 19.31 19.71
CA THR A 294 -19.33 19.35 20.27
C THR A 294 -18.89 17.97 20.75
N LYS A 295 -19.73 17.21 21.47
CA LYS A 295 -19.42 15.82 21.87
C LYS A 295 -19.13 14.92 20.67
N PHE A 296 -19.89 15.06 19.58
CA PHE A 296 -19.62 14.30 18.36
C PHE A 296 -18.31 14.71 17.69
N ARG A 297 -18.00 16.02 17.67
CA ARG A 297 -16.72 16.54 17.17
C ARG A 297 -15.51 16.04 17.97
N GLU A 298 -15.65 15.86 19.29
CA GLU A 298 -14.64 15.24 20.14
C GLU A 298 -14.38 13.78 19.72
N LEU A 299 -15.43 13.02 19.37
CA LEU A 299 -15.28 11.66 18.86
C LEU A 299 -14.60 11.63 17.47
N CYS A 300 -14.85 12.61 16.60
CA CYS A 300 -14.19 12.73 15.30
C CYS A 300 -12.66 12.83 15.41
N VAL A 301 -12.14 13.28 16.54
CA VAL A 301 -10.69 13.43 16.80
C VAL A 301 -10.16 12.46 17.86
N ASP A 302 -11.00 11.56 18.37
CA ASP A 302 -10.55 10.49 19.25
C ASP A 302 -9.79 9.42 18.46
N LYS A 303 -8.69 8.94 19.02
CA LYS A 303 -7.78 7.97 18.36
C LYS A 303 -8.43 6.62 18.05
N ILE A 304 -9.52 6.25 18.73
CA ILE A 304 -10.24 4.98 18.57
C ILE A 304 -11.50 5.19 17.73
N ALA A 305 -12.32 6.19 18.05
CA ALA A 305 -13.59 6.43 17.38
C ALA A 305 -13.45 7.09 16.00
N SER A 306 -12.42 7.92 15.80
CA SER A 306 -12.24 8.68 14.55
C SER A 306 -12.21 7.77 13.30
N PRO A 307 -11.44 6.67 13.25
CA PRO A 307 -11.48 5.74 12.11
C PRO A 307 -12.87 5.13 11.83
N VAL A 308 -13.68 4.89 12.86
CA VAL A 308 -15.06 4.40 12.70
C VAL A 308 -15.91 5.48 12.05
N ILE A 309 -15.82 6.73 12.54
CA ILE A 309 -16.60 7.86 12.01
C ILE A 309 -16.19 8.19 10.56
N GLN A 310 -14.90 8.14 10.24
CA GLN A 310 -14.40 8.31 8.86
C GLN A 310 -15.07 7.30 7.92
N LEU A 311 -15.15 6.04 8.34
CA LEU A 311 -15.79 4.99 7.57
C LEU A 311 -17.30 5.18 7.45
N ILE A 312 -17.98 5.60 8.52
CA ILE A 312 -19.41 5.94 8.49
C ILE A 312 -19.67 7.04 7.44
N ILE A 313 -18.91 8.15 7.48
CA ILE A 313 -19.04 9.25 6.52
C ILE A 313 -18.72 8.79 5.09
N GLN A 314 -17.78 7.86 4.92
CA GLN A 314 -17.46 7.27 3.63
C GLN A 314 -18.64 6.50 3.03
N VAL A 315 -19.40 5.76 3.84
CA VAL A 315 -20.46 4.85 3.37
C VAL A 315 -21.88 5.38 3.52
N GLU A 316 -22.12 6.43 4.32
CA GLU A 316 -23.48 6.96 4.58
C GLU A 316 -24.21 7.33 3.28
N GLY A 317 -23.47 7.78 2.25
CA GLY A 317 -24.02 8.18 0.96
C GLY A 317 -24.69 7.07 0.16
N ILE A 318 -24.55 5.80 0.57
CA ILE A 318 -25.23 4.66 -0.05
C ILE A 318 -26.75 4.79 0.13
N PHE A 319 -27.21 5.23 1.29
CA PHE A 319 -28.63 5.32 1.64
C PHE A 319 -29.05 6.73 2.09
N ASP A 320 -28.13 7.53 2.65
CA ASP A 320 -28.39 8.88 3.12
C ASP A 320 -27.87 9.92 2.12
N ARG A 321 -28.79 10.46 1.33
CA ARG A 321 -28.50 11.56 0.41
C ARG A 321 -28.26 12.88 1.13
N ASP A 322 -28.67 13.06 2.38
CA ASP A 322 -28.42 14.31 3.09
C ASP A 322 -27.07 14.34 3.81
N ARG A 323 -26.42 13.19 3.99
CA ARG A 323 -25.10 13.07 4.64
C ARG A 323 -25.18 13.54 6.10
N SER A 324 -26.01 12.88 6.89
CA SER A 324 -26.35 13.29 8.25
C SER A 324 -25.15 13.33 9.19
N PHE A 325 -24.21 12.37 9.09
CA PHE A 325 -22.99 12.35 9.89
C PHE A 325 -22.01 13.44 9.44
N TRP A 326 -21.83 13.64 8.13
CA TRP A 326 -21.05 14.77 7.63
C TRP A 326 -21.57 16.08 8.21
N ARG A 327 -22.89 16.29 8.13
CA ARG A 327 -23.51 17.49 8.65
C ARG A 327 -23.38 17.54 10.18
N LEU A 328 -23.42 16.43 10.90
CA LEU A 328 -23.23 16.45 12.35
C LEU A 328 -21.85 16.99 12.74
N ALA A 329 -20.81 16.68 11.94
CA ALA A 329 -19.47 17.25 12.12
C ALA A 329 -19.38 18.72 11.62
N PHE A 330 -19.87 19.02 10.42
CA PHE A 330 -19.66 20.28 9.71
C PHE A 330 -20.96 21.03 9.39
N CYS A 331 -20.90 22.36 9.45
CA CYS A 331 -22.01 23.23 9.08
C CYS A 331 -22.20 23.26 7.56
N VAL A 332 -23.36 23.75 7.10
CA VAL A 332 -23.72 23.84 5.67
C VAL A 332 -23.94 25.28 5.19
N GLY A 333 -24.09 26.25 6.10
CA GLY A 333 -24.30 27.65 5.74
C GLY A 333 -23.04 28.33 5.18
N ASP A 334 -23.22 29.34 4.33
CA ASP A 334 -22.12 29.99 3.59
C ASP A 334 -21.28 30.97 4.44
N GLU A 335 -21.62 31.14 5.71
CA GLU A 335 -20.91 31.99 6.66
C GLU A 335 -20.03 31.16 7.60
N ARG A 336 -19.02 31.82 8.19
CA ARG A 336 -18.16 31.22 9.21
C ARG A 336 -18.93 31.10 10.51
N ASP A 337 -18.96 29.89 11.07
CA ASP A 337 -19.44 29.66 12.42
C ASP A 337 -18.22 29.62 13.37
N PRO A 338 -18.20 30.40 14.47
CA PRO A 338 -17.04 30.45 15.37
C PRO A 338 -16.64 29.09 15.97
N LYS A 339 -17.61 28.18 16.18
CA LYS A 339 -17.35 26.85 16.76
C LYS A 339 -16.89 25.85 15.70
N GLU A 340 -17.36 25.97 14.47
CA GLU A 340 -16.82 25.23 13.34
C GLU A 340 -15.40 25.71 13.00
N GLU A 341 -15.15 27.02 13.00
CA GLU A 341 -13.83 27.59 12.72
C GLU A 341 -12.78 27.09 13.71
N SER A 342 -13.09 27.07 15.01
CA SER A 342 -12.20 26.54 16.04
C SER A 342 -11.96 25.04 15.88
N PHE A 343 -13.00 24.28 15.53
CA PHE A 343 -12.87 22.84 15.24
C PHE A 343 -12.00 22.59 14.01
N VAL A 344 -12.22 23.29 12.91
CA VAL A 344 -11.43 23.14 11.68
C VAL A 344 -9.98 23.55 11.89
N GLU A 345 -9.69 24.61 12.66
CA GLU A 345 -8.30 24.94 13.01
C GLU A 345 -7.64 23.83 13.84
N TYR A 346 -8.39 23.20 14.76
CA TYR A 346 -7.91 22.03 15.49
C TYR A 346 -7.59 20.87 14.53
N LEU A 347 -8.51 20.54 13.60
CA LEU A 347 -8.26 19.51 12.59
C LEU A 347 -7.00 19.79 11.76
N LEU A 348 -6.76 21.04 11.38
CA LEU A 348 -5.60 21.47 10.58
C LEU A 348 -4.28 21.56 11.36
N SER A 349 -4.30 21.28 12.68
CA SER A 349 -3.12 21.40 13.56
C SER A 349 -2.87 20.18 14.45
N ASP A 350 -3.85 19.28 14.57
CA ASP A 350 -3.73 17.99 15.27
C ASP A 350 -3.50 16.83 14.29
N ALA A 351 -2.74 15.81 14.72
CA ALA A 351 -2.41 14.66 13.88
C ALA A 351 -3.62 13.77 13.57
N VAL A 352 -4.44 13.46 14.57
CA VAL A 352 -5.65 12.64 14.38
C VAL A 352 -6.68 13.45 13.59
N GLY A 353 -6.86 14.72 13.95
CA GLY A 353 -7.76 15.64 13.25
C GLY A 353 -7.39 15.85 11.78
N SER A 354 -6.11 15.94 11.44
CA SER A 354 -5.66 16.11 10.06
C SER A 354 -5.94 14.87 9.22
N HIS A 355 -5.67 13.67 9.75
CA HIS A 355 -6.01 12.42 9.06
C HIS A 355 -7.53 12.21 8.97
N PHE A 356 -8.30 12.59 9.99
CA PHE A 356 -9.75 12.62 9.91
C PHE A 356 -10.21 13.47 8.75
N LEU A 357 -9.76 14.73 8.71
CA LEU A 357 -10.17 15.69 7.68
C LEU A 357 -9.72 15.25 6.28
N GLU A 358 -8.47 14.79 6.14
CA GLU A 358 -7.90 14.22 4.93
C GLU A 358 -8.77 13.11 4.34
N ASN A 359 -9.21 12.16 5.17
CA ASN A 359 -9.98 11.01 4.71
C ASN A 359 -11.43 11.37 4.40
N VAL A 360 -12.10 12.18 5.23
CA VAL A 360 -13.53 12.49 5.03
C VAL A 360 -13.77 13.38 3.82
N ILE A 361 -12.85 14.29 3.47
CA ILE A 361 -13.04 15.14 2.27
C ILE A 361 -13.04 14.34 0.97
N GLN A 362 -12.34 13.20 0.91
CA GLN A 362 -12.31 12.32 -0.27
C GLN A 362 -13.68 11.72 -0.61
N PHE A 363 -14.56 11.57 0.39
CA PHE A 363 -15.89 10.96 0.23
C PHE A 363 -17.04 11.95 0.40
N ALA A 364 -16.72 13.19 0.76
CA ALA A 364 -17.68 14.27 0.87
C ALA A 364 -18.17 14.74 -0.49
N ARG A 365 -19.32 15.41 -0.50
CA ARG A 365 -19.79 16.10 -1.71
C ARG A 365 -18.86 17.26 -2.02
N ILE A 366 -18.51 17.43 -3.29
CA ILE A 366 -17.59 18.49 -3.74
C ILE A 366 -17.97 19.88 -3.21
N LYS A 367 -19.27 20.23 -3.21
CA LYS A 367 -19.78 21.51 -2.68
C LYS A 367 -19.44 21.75 -1.21
N TYR A 368 -19.38 20.69 -0.38
CA TYR A 368 -19.03 20.81 1.04
C TYR A 368 -17.52 20.98 1.22
N VAL A 369 -16.71 20.33 0.39
CA VAL A 369 -15.26 20.50 0.39
C VAL A 369 -14.87 21.90 -0.10
N GLU A 370 -15.49 22.38 -1.17
CA GLU A 370 -15.33 23.76 -1.69
C GLU A 370 -15.66 24.80 -0.62
N ARG A 371 -16.77 24.61 0.11
CA ARG A 371 -17.14 25.47 1.25
C ARG A 371 -16.05 25.52 2.31
N LEU A 372 -15.59 24.36 2.82
CA LEU A 372 -14.54 24.31 3.84
C LEU A 372 -13.23 24.94 3.34
N TYR A 373 -12.87 24.70 2.08
CA TYR A 373 -11.71 25.30 1.44
C TYR A 373 -11.81 26.83 1.40
N HIS A 374 -12.90 27.38 0.86
CA HIS A 374 -13.09 28.83 0.72
C HIS A 374 -13.20 29.55 2.06
N LEU A 375 -13.88 28.95 3.05
CA LEU A 375 -14.07 29.60 4.33
C LEU A 375 -12.82 29.55 5.22
N TYR A 376 -12.11 28.42 5.27
CA TYR A 376 -11.12 28.19 6.34
C TYR A 376 -9.67 27.98 5.86
N MET A 377 -9.45 27.69 4.58
CA MET A 377 -8.14 27.21 4.08
C MET A 377 -7.53 28.06 2.97
N LYS A 378 -8.34 28.63 2.07
CA LYS A 378 -7.91 29.32 0.84
C LYS A 378 -6.80 30.35 1.10
N ASP A 379 -7.03 31.26 2.04
CA ASP A 379 -6.09 32.37 2.32
C ASP A 379 -4.82 31.94 3.06
N ARG A 380 -4.74 30.68 3.51
CA ARG A 380 -3.67 30.17 4.38
C ARG A 380 -3.01 28.92 3.81
N ILE A 381 -3.22 28.60 2.53
CA ILE A 381 -2.76 27.35 1.92
C ILE A 381 -1.25 27.12 2.06
N VAL A 382 -0.44 28.18 1.92
CA VAL A 382 1.02 28.13 2.08
C VAL A 382 1.44 27.90 3.53
N LYS A 383 0.66 28.41 4.49
CA LYS A 383 0.92 28.15 5.92
C LYS A 383 0.60 26.71 6.27
N LEU A 384 -0.50 26.17 5.72
CA LEU A 384 -0.92 24.79 5.94
C LEU A 384 0.04 23.79 5.27
N SER A 385 0.58 24.12 4.10
CA SER A 385 1.53 23.27 3.39
C SER A 385 2.85 23.07 4.12
N LYS A 386 3.25 24.03 4.96
CA LYS A 386 4.47 23.97 5.81
C LYS A 386 4.26 23.17 7.11
N ARG A 387 3.06 22.65 7.37
CA ARG A 387 2.75 21.81 8.53
C ARG A 387 2.83 20.33 8.14
N ASP A 388 4.05 19.80 8.06
CA ASP A 388 4.32 18.48 7.46
C ASP A 388 3.60 17.30 8.10
N THR A 389 3.36 17.37 9.41
CA THR A 389 2.71 16.30 10.18
C THR A 389 1.20 16.44 10.25
N THR A 390 0.61 17.53 9.75
CA THR A 390 -0.81 17.85 9.94
C THR A 390 -1.42 18.45 8.67
N GLY A 391 -1.48 19.78 8.58
CA GLY A 391 -2.18 20.49 7.50
C GLY A 391 -1.74 20.11 6.08
N ALA A 392 -0.50 19.68 5.87
CA ALA A 392 0.00 19.26 4.56
C ALA A 392 -0.80 18.09 3.97
N PHE A 393 -1.24 17.13 4.79
CA PHE A 393 -2.04 15.98 4.33
C PHE A 393 -3.41 16.42 3.81
N VAL A 394 -4.03 17.39 4.48
CA VAL A 394 -5.31 17.97 4.04
C VAL A 394 -5.12 18.68 2.70
N VAL A 395 -4.04 19.46 2.53
CA VAL A 395 -3.74 20.14 1.25
C VAL A 395 -3.51 19.13 0.11
N GLN A 396 -2.80 18.04 0.37
CA GLN A 396 -2.62 16.95 -0.59
C GLN A 396 -3.95 16.35 -1.04
N SER A 397 -4.89 16.15 -0.11
CA SER A 397 -6.23 15.66 -0.45
C SER A 397 -7.06 16.70 -1.20
N LEU A 398 -6.96 17.99 -0.88
CA LEU A 398 -7.61 19.05 -1.65
C LEU A 398 -7.13 19.09 -3.11
N LEU A 399 -5.82 18.93 -3.35
CA LEU A 399 -5.25 18.81 -4.70
C LEU A 399 -5.83 17.63 -5.48
N LYS A 400 -6.28 16.57 -4.80
CA LYS A 400 -6.87 15.37 -5.43
C LYS A 400 -8.33 15.57 -5.83
N ILE A 401 -9.10 16.35 -5.06
CA ILE A 401 -10.58 16.33 -5.10
C ILE A 401 -11.18 17.61 -5.68
N LEU A 402 -10.56 18.78 -5.44
CA LEU A 402 -11.11 20.06 -5.88
C LEU A 402 -11.19 20.16 -7.41
N LYS A 403 -11.94 21.13 -7.93
CA LYS A 403 -12.03 21.35 -9.37
C LYS A 403 -10.79 22.08 -9.90
N SER A 404 -10.64 22.06 -11.23
CA SER A 404 -9.49 22.62 -11.95
C SER A 404 -9.14 24.06 -11.55
N LYS A 405 -10.14 24.92 -11.32
CA LYS A 405 -9.90 26.33 -10.95
C LYS A 405 -9.18 26.42 -9.60
N GLU A 406 -9.72 25.76 -8.59
CA GLU A 406 -9.19 25.78 -7.23
C GLU A 406 -7.83 25.05 -7.16
N ILE A 407 -7.66 23.93 -7.86
CA ILE A 407 -6.37 23.23 -7.96
C ILE A 407 -5.30 24.19 -8.51
N LYS A 408 -5.61 24.92 -9.60
CA LYS A 408 -4.67 25.90 -10.18
C LYS A 408 -4.36 27.05 -9.21
N GLU A 409 -5.35 27.56 -8.47
CA GLU A 409 -5.13 28.56 -7.40
C GLU A 409 -4.16 28.05 -6.32
N ILE A 410 -4.33 26.79 -5.89
CA ILE A 410 -3.44 26.14 -4.93
C ILE A 410 -2.04 25.96 -5.52
N LEU A 411 -1.92 25.43 -6.74
CA LEU A 411 -0.62 25.23 -7.41
C LEU A 411 0.16 26.54 -7.58
N ASN A 412 -0.51 27.63 -7.96
CA ASN A 412 0.11 28.96 -8.05
C ASN A 412 0.74 29.41 -6.72
N SER A 413 0.16 29.00 -5.60
CA SER A 413 0.65 29.32 -4.27
C SER A 413 1.75 28.36 -3.78
N LEU A 414 1.68 27.09 -4.17
CA LEU A 414 2.57 26.03 -3.66
C LEU A 414 3.85 25.84 -4.48
N VAL A 415 3.80 25.96 -5.81
CA VAL A 415 4.96 25.73 -6.69
C VAL A 415 6.15 26.65 -6.35
N PRO A 416 5.96 27.95 -6.04
CA PRO A 416 7.07 28.81 -5.60
C PRO A 416 7.75 28.33 -4.30
N GLU A 417 7.01 27.64 -3.44
CA GLU A 417 7.46 27.17 -2.12
C GLU A 417 7.91 25.70 -2.14
N LEU A 418 7.90 25.04 -3.30
CA LEU A 418 8.21 23.61 -3.47
C LEU A 418 9.57 23.23 -2.87
N ASN A 419 10.57 24.10 -3.02
CA ASN A 419 11.90 23.90 -2.45
C ASN A 419 11.93 23.85 -0.92
N MET A 420 11.02 24.57 -0.26
CA MET A 420 10.88 24.51 1.20
C MET A 420 10.16 23.24 1.62
N ILE A 421 9.08 22.88 0.91
CA ILE A 421 8.28 21.66 1.17
C ILE A 421 9.15 20.40 1.07
N LEU A 422 10.01 20.32 0.06
CA LEU A 422 10.93 19.20 -0.17
C LEU A 422 11.97 18.98 0.93
N ASN A 423 12.21 19.96 1.82
CA ASN A 423 13.14 19.77 2.94
C ASN A 423 12.61 18.81 3.99
N SER A 424 11.29 18.65 4.06
CA SER A 424 10.63 17.92 5.14
C SER A 424 9.58 16.93 4.66
N ASN A 425 8.97 17.15 3.48
CA ASN A 425 7.92 16.28 2.95
C ASN A 425 8.06 16.03 1.44
N MET A 426 8.67 14.88 1.11
CA MET A 426 8.90 14.44 -0.27
C MET A 426 7.62 13.91 -0.93
N ASP A 427 6.76 13.23 -0.16
CA ASP A 427 5.49 12.66 -0.63
C ASP A 427 4.51 13.77 -1.09
N PHE A 428 4.58 14.96 -0.46
CA PHE A 428 3.80 16.11 -0.88
C PHE A 428 4.25 16.67 -2.24
N ALA A 429 5.55 16.63 -2.54
CA ALA A 429 6.03 17.05 -3.86
C ALA A 429 5.48 16.15 -4.98
N ILE A 430 5.38 14.84 -4.74
CA ILE A 430 4.71 13.90 -5.66
C ILE A 430 3.26 14.33 -5.87
N SER A 431 2.52 14.64 -4.80
CA SER A 431 1.13 15.14 -4.91
C SER A 431 1.01 16.44 -5.73
N ILE A 432 2.01 17.33 -5.66
CA ILE A 432 2.07 18.56 -6.48
C ILE A 432 2.33 18.22 -7.95
N ILE A 433 3.27 17.30 -8.22
CA ILE A 433 3.58 16.80 -9.58
C ILE A 433 2.34 16.15 -10.19
N ASP A 434 1.67 15.27 -9.46
CA ASP A 434 0.43 14.60 -9.91
C ASP A 434 -0.70 15.58 -10.19
N ALA A 435 -0.86 16.60 -9.34
CA ALA A 435 -1.84 17.65 -9.56
C ALA A 435 -1.50 18.49 -10.80
N SER A 436 -0.22 18.83 -11.02
CA SER A 436 0.25 19.50 -12.24
C SER A 436 -0.06 18.67 -13.49
N ASN A 437 0.25 17.38 -13.47
CA ASN A 437 -0.01 16.44 -14.58
C ASN A 437 -1.50 16.34 -14.92
N ARG A 438 -2.35 16.15 -13.90
CA ARG A 438 -3.83 16.09 -14.08
C ARG A 438 -4.41 17.38 -14.65
N GLU A 439 -3.77 18.52 -14.38
CA GLU A 439 -4.17 19.83 -14.89
C GLU A 439 -3.48 20.22 -16.21
N ASN A 440 -3.24 19.25 -17.10
CA ASN A 440 -2.58 19.43 -18.40
C ASN A 440 -1.19 20.06 -18.27
N ASN A 441 -0.36 19.53 -17.36
CA ASN A 441 1.01 19.99 -17.11
C ASN A 441 1.10 21.46 -16.64
N TYR A 442 0.12 21.91 -15.84
CA TYR A 442 0.09 23.29 -15.35
C TYR A 442 1.32 23.61 -14.48
N LEU A 443 2.03 24.69 -14.80
CA LEU A 443 3.30 25.11 -14.14
C LEU A 443 4.44 24.08 -14.20
N ARG A 444 4.38 23.09 -15.11
CA ARG A 444 5.39 22.03 -15.22
C ARG A 444 6.81 22.56 -15.33
N GLU A 445 7.04 23.59 -16.15
CA GLU A 445 8.37 24.18 -16.32
C GLU A 445 8.94 24.74 -15.01
N GLN A 446 8.10 25.41 -14.21
CA GLN A 446 8.50 25.96 -12.91
C GLN A 446 8.74 24.85 -11.88
N VAL A 447 7.92 23.79 -11.88
CA VAL A 447 8.12 22.63 -11.00
C VAL A 447 9.46 21.97 -11.31
N VAL A 448 9.74 21.70 -12.60
CA VAL A 448 11.02 21.13 -13.06
C VAL A 448 12.19 22.03 -12.67
N GLU A 449 12.08 23.35 -12.86
CA GLU A 449 13.13 24.31 -12.49
C GLU A 449 13.44 24.29 -10.99
N GLN A 450 12.42 24.28 -10.13
CA GLN A 450 12.59 24.23 -8.68
C GLN A 450 13.27 22.91 -8.25
N LEU A 451 12.80 21.78 -8.78
CA LEU A 451 13.35 20.45 -8.50
C LEU A 451 14.82 20.32 -8.94
N ILE A 452 15.16 20.81 -10.14
CA ILE A 452 16.55 20.87 -10.60
C ILE A 452 17.36 21.75 -9.64
N LYS A 453 16.92 22.97 -9.33
CA LYS A 453 17.62 23.88 -8.41
C LYS A 453 17.91 23.27 -7.03
N LYS A 454 17.05 22.37 -6.56
CA LYS A 454 17.18 21.65 -5.29
C LYS A 454 18.16 20.47 -5.38
N TYR A 455 17.97 19.59 -6.37
CA TYR A 455 18.64 18.29 -6.44
C TYR A 455 19.83 18.24 -7.39
N TYR A 456 19.87 19.09 -8.41
CA TYR A 456 20.93 19.12 -9.41
C TYR A 456 21.44 20.55 -9.66
N ARG A 457 22.65 20.83 -9.18
CA ARG A 457 23.35 22.08 -9.47
C ARG A 457 24.60 21.78 -10.28
N SER A 458 24.59 22.25 -11.52
CA SER A 458 25.69 22.15 -12.45
C SER A 458 25.76 23.46 -13.27
N GLY A 459 25.85 24.60 -12.58
CA GLY A 459 26.14 25.88 -13.21
C GLY A 459 27.66 26.16 -13.27
N PRO A 460 28.15 26.93 -14.26
CA PRO A 460 29.56 27.32 -14.36
C PRO A 460 30.10 28.14 -13.17
N ASN A 461 29.21 28.65 -12.30
CA ASN A 461 29.53 29.42 -11.10
C ASN A 461 29.26 28.67 -9.78
N ASP A 462 28.87 27.38 -9.83
CA ASP A 462 28.61 26.60 -8.61
C ASP A 462 29.91 25.92 -8.12
N GLU A 463 30.33 26.21 -6.89
CA GLU A 463 31.57 25.68 -6.29
C GLU A 463 31.52 24.15 -6.01
N GLU A 464 30.32 23.55 -5.94
CA GLU A 464 30.11 22.11 -5.76
C GLU A 464 29.04 21.57 -6.73
N ARG A 465 29.43 20.62 -7.58
CA ARG A 465 28.50 19.88 -8.46
C ARG A 465 27.64 18.95 -7.60
N LYS A 466 26.33 19.21 -7.52
CA LYS A 466 25.40 18.34 -6.78
C LYS A 466 24.95 17.18 -7.66
N ASN A 467 25.40 15.98 -7.32
CA ASN A 467 24.90 14.74 -7.92
C ASN A 467 23.49 14.44 -7.37
N ILE A 468 22.53 14.13 -8.25
CA ILE A 468 21.15 13.82 -7.85
C ILE A 468 21.06 12.58 -6.95
N LEU A 469 21.95 11.62 -7.13
CA LEU A 469 21.99 10.41 -6.30
C LEU A 469 22.38 10.74 -4.86
N GLU A 470 23.28 11.71 -4.66
CA GLU A 470 23.66 12.16 -3.32
C GLU A 470 22.59 13.07 -2.72
N SER A 471 22.07 14.03 -3.48
CA SER A 471 21.11 15.01 -2.96
C SER A 471 19.71 14.44 -2.72
N CYS A 472 19.29 13.44 -3.49
CA CYS A 472 17.99 12.80 -3.40
C CYS A 472 18.03 11.53 -2.54
N LEU A 473 18.93 10.59 -2.86
CA LEU A 473 19.01 9.29 -2.19
C LEU A 473 19.90 9.28 -0.95
N GLN A 474 20.74 10.31 -0.74
CA GLN A 474 21.72 10.38 0.36
C GLN A 474 22.64 9.15 0.36
N LEU A 475 23.20 8.84 -0.82
CA LEU A 475 23.90 7.60 -1.10
C LEU A 475 25.11 7.37 -0.16
N SER A 476 25.82 8.42 0.23
CA SER A 476 26.97 8.34 1.14
C SER A 476 26.61 7.89 2.56
N ASP A 477 25.44 8.30 3.07
CA ASP A 477 24.93 7.97 4.41
C ASP A 477 23.97 6.76 4.40
N SER A 478 23.81 6.11 3.24
CA SER A 478 22.89 4.98 3.04
C SER A 478 23.50 3.63 3.45
N THR A 479 22.68 2.60 3.42
CA THR A 479 23.09 1.19 3.63
C THR A 479 23.92 0.62 2.47
N LEU A 480 24.15 1.41 1.40
CA LEU A 480 24.88 0.96 0.21
C LEU A 480 26.35 0.63 0.49
N GLY A 481 26.67 -0.67 0.37
CA GLY A 481 28.04 -1.16 0.51
C GLY A 481 28.49 -1.26 1.96
N ASN A 482 27.56 -1.29 2.92
CA ASN A 482 27.90 -1.49 4.31
C ASN A 482 28.38 -2.93 4.53
N THR A 483 29.48 -3.09 5.26
CA THR A 483 30.11 -4.39 5.56
C THR A 483 29.56 -5.03 6.83
N ARG A 484 28.59 -4.39 7.48
CA ARG A 484 27.90 -4.94 8.64
C ARG A 484 26.82 -5.90 8.17
N ASP A 485 27.06 -7.18 8.39
CA ASP A 485 26.06 -8.22 8.16
C ASP A 485 24.77 -7.90 8.94
N GLY A 486 23.69 -7.62 8.22
CA GLY A 486 22.35 -7.42 8.80
C GLY A 486 21.70 -6.03 8.64
N ASP A 487 22.37 -5.05 8.01
CA ASP A 487 21.72 -3.78 7.68
C ASP A 487 20.82 -3.95 6.45
N TRP A 488 19.51 -4.13 6.71
CA TRP A 488 18.50 -4.21 5.66
C TRP A 488 18.12 -2.81 5.15
N PRO A 489 17.76 -2.68 3.86
CA PRO A 489 17.31 -1.42 3.30
C PRO A 489 16.14 -0.81 4.07
N THR A 490 16.20 0.49 4.33
CA THR A 490 15.27 1.23 5.18
C THR A 490 14.03 1.71 4.42
N ALA A 491 12.95 2.01 5.15
CA ALA A 491 11.74 2.58 4.56
C ALA A 491 11.97 3.98 3.96
N GLU A 492 12.95 4.74 4.50
CA GLU A 492 13.29 6.07 3.99
C GLU A 492 14.07 6.00 2.67
N GLU A 493 15.02 5.07 2.54
CA GLU A 493 15.67 4.79 1.25
C GLU A 493 14.64 4.39 0.20
N ARG A 494 13.65 3.57 0.57
CA ARG A 494 12.56 3.18 -0.34
C ARG A 494 11.77 4.39 -0.81
N ARG A 495 11.39 5.28 0.12
CA ARG A 495 10.66 6.52 -0.20
C ARG A 495 11.45 7.39 -1.18
N ARG A 496 12.76 7.55 -0.95
CA ARG A 496 13.63 8.37 -1.82
C ARG A 496 13.84 7.78 -3.19
N SER A 497 13.98 6.45 -3.28
CA SER A 497 14.07 5.76 -4.57
C SER A 497 12.80 5.90 -5.38
N LEU A 498 11.62 5.68 -4.77
CA LEU A 498 10.34 5.89 -5.44
C LEU A 498 10.17 7.34 -5.90
N PHE A 499 10.55 8.31 -5.07
CA PHE A 499 10.51 9.71 -5.47
C PHE A 499 11.40 10.00 -6.68
N LEU A 500 12.63 9.45 -6.72
CA LEU A 500 13.52 9.62 -7.86
C LEU A 500 12.98 8.94 -9.14
N GLU A 501 12.36 7.77 -9.00
CA GLU A 501 11.68 7.07 -10.10
C GLU A 501 10.53 7.91 -10.68
N GLU A 502 9.71 8.51 -9.82
CA GLU A 502 8.65 9.45 -10.23
C GLU A 502 9.22 10.70 -10.92
N LEU A 503 10.36 11.22 -10.47
CA LEU A 503 11.04 12.33 -11.17
C LEU A 503 11.51 11.92 -12.57
N ILE A 504 12.07 10.72 -12.71
CA ILE A 504 12.50 10.17 -14.01
C ILE A 504 11.29 10.03 -14.96
N ASP A 505 10.14 9.62 -14.45
CA ASP A 505 8.92 9.48 -15.26
C ASP A 505 8.28 10.84 -15.58
N TYR A 506 8.52 11.85 -14.75
CA TYR A 506 7.99 13.19 -14.94
C TYR A 506 8.63 13.96 -16.11
N ASP A 507 9.97 13.95 -16.26
CA ASP A 507 10.67 14.66 -17.34
C ASP A 507 12.01 13.99 -17.72
N ASP A 508 12.32 13.99 -19.02
CA ASP A 508 13.57 13.42 -19.56
C ASP A 508 14.83 14.06 -18.96
N LYS A 509 14.78 15.32 -18.52
CA LYS A 509 15.90 15.97 -17.82
C LYS A 509 16.32 15.19 -16.58
N PHE A 510 15.37 14.65 -15.80
CA PHE A 510 15.71 13.87 -14.61
C PHE A 510 16.31 12.51 -14.95
N LEU A 511 15.88 11.90 -16.07
CA LEU A 511 16.50 10.69 -16.60
C LEU A 511 17.97 10.97 -16.98
N GLU A 512 18.23 12.02 -17.75
CA GLU A 512 19.58 12.41 -18.17
C GLU A 512 20.47 12.75 -16.97
N ILE A 513 19.97 13.57 -16.03
CA ILE A 513 20.66 13.96 -14.80
C ILE A 513 20.99 12.74 -13.94
N THR A 514 20.08 11.78 -13.81
CA THR A 514 20.32 10.56 -13.02
C THR A 514 21.37 9.67 -13.66
N ILE A 515 21.34 9.53 -14.98
CA ILE A 515 22.37 8.78 -15.72
C ILE A 515 23.73 9.45 -15.58
N GLU A 516 23.80 10.77 -15.70
CA GLU A 516 25.04 11.53 -15.43
C GLU A 516 25.54 11.31 -14.01
N GLY A 517 24.63 11.39 -13.03
CA GLY A 517 24.93 11.09 -11.65
C GLY A 517 25.50 9.69 -11.45
N MET A 518 24.96 8.67 -12.13
CA MET A 518 25.47 7.29 -12.05
C MET A 518 26.85 7.15 -12.70
N LEU A 519 27.09 7.82 -13.83
CA LEU A 519 28.38 7.78 -14.53
C LEU A 519 29.49 8.57 -13.82
N ASP A 520 29.13 9.56 -13.00
CA ASP A 520 30.06 10.32 -12.16
C ASP A 520 30.47 9.54 -10.89
N LEU A 521 29.74 8.49 -10.51
CA LEU A 521 30.12 7.65 -9.36
C LEU A 521 31.34 6.78 -9.69
N PRO A 522 32.14 6.42 -8.66
CA PRO A 522 33.12 5.34 -8.81
C PRO A 522 32.44 4.05 -9.29
N GLU A 523 33.04 3.35 -10.25
CA GLU A 523 32.44 2.16 -10.86
C GLU A 523 32.01 1.11 -9.83
N ASP A 524 32.80 0.91 -8.77
CA ASP A 524 32.47 -0.02 -7.68
C ASP A 524 31.19 0.37 -6.93
N LYS A 525 30.99 1.68 -6.68
CA LYS A 525 29.79 2.19 -6.01
C LYS A 525 28.56 2.05 -6.90
N PHE A 526 28.68 2.30 -8.20
CA PHE A 526 27.57 2.07 -9.13
C PHE A 526 27.23 0.57 -9.20
N LEU A 527 28.23 -0.31 -9.29
CA LEU A 527 27.99 -1.76 -9.28
C LEU A 527 27.36 -2.24 -7.96
N GLN A 528 27.71 -1.67 -6.81
CA GLN A 528 27.04 -1.99 -5.53
C GLN A 528 25.53 -1.71 -5.59
N MET A 529 25.09 -0.64 -6.28
CA MET A 529 23.66 -0.33 -6.40
C MET A 529 22.88 -1.47 -7.07
N THR A 530 23.51 -2.19 -8.00
CA THR A 530 22.88 -3.32 -8.71
C THR A 530 22.55 -4.52 -7.82
N TYR A 531 23.19 -4.60 -6.64
CA TYR A 531 22.97 -5.66 -5.65
C TYR A 531 22.14 -5.20 -4.45
N HIS A 532 21.76 -3.92 -4.39
CA HIS A 532 21.02 -3.35 -3.26
C HIS A 532 19.51 -3.52 -3.45
N GLY A 533 18.79 -4.06 -2.46
CA GLY A 533 17.37 -4.40 -2.59
C GLY A 533 16.40 -3.23 -2.81
N ILE A 534 16.86 -1.98 -2.72
CA ILE A 534 16.09 -0.78 -3.06
C ILE A 534 16.70 -0.03 -4.25
N PHE A 535 18.01 0.20 -4.24
CA PHE A 535 18.66 1.05 -5.25
C PHE A 535 18.85 0.34 -6.60
N SER A 536 18.74 -0.99 -6.62
CA SER A 536 18.70 -1.75 -7.87
C SER A 536 17.50 -1.33 -8.74
N HIS A 537 16.38 -0.97 -8.13
CA HIS A 537 15.19 -0.51 -8.83
C HIS A 537 15.44 0.84 -9.51
N VAL A 538 16.16 1.76 -8.88
CA VAL A 538 16.59 3.02 -9.52
C VAL A 538 17.49 2.74 -10.73
N VAL A 539 18.43 1.79 -10.61
CA VAL A 539 19.28 1.39 -11.75
C VAL A 539 18.47 0.74 -12.86
N GLU A 540 17.49 -0.10 -12.51
CA GLU A 540 16.58 -0.69 -13.48
C GLU A 540 15.74 0.38 -14.20
N HIS A 541 15.24 1.36 -13.46
CA HIS A 541 14.32 2.38 -13.94
C HIS A 541 14.93 3.34 -14.96
N VAL A 542 16.25 3.58 -14.90
CA VAL A 542 16.94 4.40 -15.92
C VAL A 542 17.16 3.67 -17.25
N LEU A 543 16.96 2.35 -17.32
CA LEU A 543 17.23 1.55 -18.53
C LEU A 543 16.11 1.66 -19.59
N GLN A 544 15.66 2.88 -19.88
CA GLN A 544 14.55 3.17 -20.80
C GLN A 544 15.04 3.35 -22.24
N VAL A 545 15.05 2.25 -23.01
CA VAL A 545 15.69 2.14 -24.34
C VAL A 545 15.31 3.25 -25.34
N LYS A 546 14.05 3.69 -25.31
CA LYS A 546 13.53 4.69 -26.25
C LYS A 546 13.84 6.14 -25.85
N ARG A 547 14.10 6.39 -24.56
CA ARG A 547 14.36 7.72 -24.00
C ARG A 547 15.85 8.00 -23.84
N VAL A 548 16.66 6.97 -23.60
CA VAL A 548 18.12 7.12 -23.42
C VAL A 548 18.85 7.05 -24.75
N ASP A 549 19.67 8.07 -25.03
CA ASP A 549 20.47 8.12 -26.25
C ASP A 549 21.53 7.01 -26.32
N THR A 550 21.93 6.67 -27.53
CA THR A 550 22.83 5.53 -27.78
C THR A 550 24.23 5.70 -27.16
N ILE A 551 24.71 6.94 -26.95
CA ILE A 551 26.02 7.20 -26.35
C ILE A 551 25.96 6.90 -24.85
N LYS A 552 24.97 7.46 -24.14
CA LYS A 552 24.76 7.18 -22.70
C LYS A 552 24.48 5.70 -22.45
N ARG A 553 23.70 5.04 -23.32
CA ARG A 553 23.50 3.58 -23.26
C ARG A 553 24.82 2.81 -23.31
N LYS A 554 25.73 3.16 -24.23
CA LYS A 554 27.07 2.54 -24.31
C LYS A 554 27.90 2.79 -23.04
N GLN A 555 27.86 4.00 -22.50
CA GLN A 555 28.60 4.35 -21.27
C GLN A 555 28.13 3.51 -20.08
N LEU A 556 26.81 3.40 -19.86
CA LEU A 556 26.25 2.54 -18.82
C LEU A 556 26.61 1.06 -19.03
N LEU A 557 26.48 0.57 -20.26
CA LEU A 557 26.82 -0.81 -20.60
C LEU A 557 28.29 -1.14 -20.37
N ASN A 558 29.22 -0.20 -20.57
CA ASN A 558 30.64 -0.43 -20.32
C ASN A 558 30.94 -0.76 -18.86
N ILE A 559 30.14 -0.26 -17.92
CA ILE A 559 30.26 -0.57 -16.49
C ILE A 559 29.50 -1.85 -16.16
N LEU A 560 28.21 -1.91 -16.52
CA LEU A 560 27.33 -3.04 -16.18
C LEU A 560 27.80 -4.38 -16.76
N CYS A 561 28.40 -4.38 -17.97
CA CYS A 561 28.91 -5.61 -18.59
C CYS A 561 30.07 -6.25 -17.81
N LYS A 562 30.78 -5.51 -16.95
CA LYS A 562 31.93 -6.04 -16.20
C LYS A 562 31.52 -7.11 -15.17
N ASN A 563 30.29 -7.07 -14.68
CA ASN A 563 29.83 -7.94 -13.59
C ASN A 563 28.54 -8.71 -13.92
N VAL A 564 28.24 -8.91 -15.21
CA VAL A 564 26.94 -9.42 -15.67
C VAL A 564 26.60 -10.84 -15.18
N VAL A 565 27.60 -11.71 -15.03
CA VAL A 565 27.39 -13.09 -14.54
C VAL A 565 26.92 -13.08 -13.08
N ASN A 566 27.58 -12.33 -12.21
CA ASN A 566 27.19 -12.27 -10.81
C ASN A 566 25.85 -11.55 -10.63
N MET A 567 25.59 -10.50 -11.40
CA MET A 567 24.28 -9.83 -11.45
C MET A 567 23.18 -10.81 -11.84
N SER A 568 23.38 -11.65 -12.87
CA SER A 568 22.38 -12.63 -13.30
C SER A 568 22.02 -13.67 -12.23
N CYS A 569 22.93 -13.94 -11.30
CA CYS A 569 22.74 -14.91 -10.22
C CYS A 569 22.19 -14.29 -8.93
N ASN A 570 22.01 -12.97 -8.89
CA ASN A 570 21.53 -12.23 -7.72
C ASN A 570 20.03 -11.92 -7.84
N ALA A 571 19.32 -11.87 -6.71
CA ALA A 571 17.88 -11.64 -6.65
C ALA A 571 17.41 -10.30 -7.27
N TYR A 572 18.24 -9.27 -7.20
CA TYR A 572 17.92 -7.93 -7.71
C TYR A 572 18.60 -7.66 -9.04
N GLY A 573 19.90 -8.02 -9.13
CA GLY A 573 20.70 -7.83 -10.33
C GLY A 573 20.16 -8.58 -11.56
N SER A 574 19.43 -9.69 -11.38
CA SER A 574 18.83 -10.44 -12.50
C SER A 574 17.83 -9.61 -13.29
N HIS A 575 17.04 -8.76 -12.61
CA HIS A 575 16.07 -7.87 -13.26
C HIS A 575 16.76 -6.83 -14.14
N ILE A 576 17.90 -6.29 -13.68
CA ILE A 576 18.74 -5.39 -14.47
C ILE A 576 19.25 -6.12 -15.71
N VAL A 577 19.79 -7.34 -15.57
CA VAL A 577 20.28 -8.13 -16.72
C VAL A 577 19.16 -8.44 -17.71
N ASP A 578 17.95 -8.71 -17.23
CA ASP A 578 16.78 -8.89 -18.10
C ASP A 578 16.48 -7.62 -18.91
N LYS A 579 16.47 -6.43 -18.28
CA LYS A 579 16.30 -5.15 -19.00
C LYS A 579 17.42 -4.87 -19.99
N LEU A 580 18.64 -5.34 -19.74
CA LEU A 580 19.76 -5.18 -20.67
C LEU A 580 19.52 -5.87 -22.03
N TRP A 581 18.62 -6.85 -22.11
CA TRP A 581 18.23 -7.47 -23.39
C TRP A 581 17.65 -6.43 -24.35
N GLU A 582 16.70 -5.60 -23.90
CA GLU A 582 16.13 -4.53 -24.70
C GLU A 582 17.09 -3.33 -24.79
N PHE A 583 17.79 -3.00 -23.70
CA PHE A 583 18.67 -1.83 -23.64
C PHE A 583 19.84 -1.90 -24.64
N THR A 584 20.29 -3.11 -24.98
CA THR A 584 21.32 -3.37 -25.99
C THR A 584 20.80 -3.42 -27.44
N SER A 585 19.55 -3.01 -27.69
CA SER A 585 19.01 -2.88 -29.06
C SER A 585 19.78 -1.82 -29.86
N LYS A 586 20.06 -2.10 -31.14
CA LYS A 586 21.02 -1.39 -32.01
C LYS A 586 22.48 -1.42 -31.51
N LEU A 587 22.79 -2.17 -30.45
CA LEU A 587 24.12 -2.33 -29.84
C LEU A 587 24.51 -3.82 -29.77
N THR A 588 24.44 -4.49 -30.92
CA THR A 588 24.61 -5.95 -31.05
C THR A 588 25.91 -6.48 -30.44
N LEU A 589 27.01 -5.72 -30.52
CA LEU A 589 28.30 -6.09 -29.92
C LEU A 589 28.22 -6.26 -28.40
N TYR A 590 27.45 -5.42 -27.70
CA TYR A 590 27.25 -5.56 -26.26
C TYR A 590 26.35 -6.75 -25.94
N LYS A 591 25.31 -6.97 -26.74
CA LYS A 591 24.41 -8.12 -26.61
C LYS A 591 25.16 -9.45 -26.77
N GLU A 592 26.00 -9.57 -27.79
CA GLU A 592 26.85 -10.74 -28.01
C GLU A 592 27.89 -10.92 -26.89
N ARG A 593 28.48 -9.82 -26.39
CA ARG A 593 29.43 -9.87 -25.26
C ARG A 593 28.78 -10.39 -23.98
N ILE A 594 27.59 -9.90 -23.63
CA ILE A 594 26.85 -10.35 -22.46
C ILE A 594 26.48 -11.82 -22.61
N ALA A 595 25.91 -12.22 -23.75
CA ALA A 595 25.54 -13.61 -24.01
C ALA A 595 26.74 -14.55 -23.91
N ALA A 596 27.90 -14.17 -24.47
CA ALA A 596 29.13 -14.95 -24.37
C ALA A 596 29.62 -15.08 -22.91
N ALA A 597 29.54 -14.01 -22.11
CA ALA A 597 29.92 -14.05 -20.70
C ALA A 597 29.03 -14.99 -19.88
N LEU A 598 27.71 -14.94 -20.09
CA LEU A 598 26.74 -15.82 -19.40
C LEU A 598 26.91 -17.29 -19.80
N VAL A 599 27.19 -17.56 -21.08
CA VAL A 599 27.43 -18.91 -21.58
C VAL A 599 28.75 -19.49 -21.06
N LYS A 600 29.80 -18.67 -20.92
CA LYS A 600 31.09 -19.10 -20.39
C LYS A 600 30.97 -19.69 -18.98
N GLU A 601 30.08 -19.12 -18.16
CA GLU A 601 29.80 -19.56 -16.79
C GLU A 601 28.43 -20.27 -16.70
N SER A 602 28.10 -21.11 -17.68
CA SER A 602 26.76 -21.69 -17.81
C SER A 602 26.30 -22.47 -16.59
N ASP A 603 27.20 -23.21 -15.95
CA ASP A 603 26.86 -24.04 -14.80
C ASP A 603 26.49 -23.18 -13.58
N LYS A 604 27.23 -22.10 -13.35
CA LYS A 604 26.94 -21.11 -12.30
C LYS A 604 25.58 -20.45 -12.53
N VAL A 605 25.34 -19.96 -13.75
CA VAL A 605 24.10 -19.26 -14.11
C VAL A 605 22.90 -20.20 -14.02
N LYS A 606 23.01 -21.42 -14.53
CA LYS A 606 21.91 -22.41 -14.50
C LYS A 606 21.67 -23.02 -13.13
N ASN A 607 22.63 -23.00 -12.21
CA ASN A 607 22.42 -23.47 -10.85
C ASN A 607 21.69 -22.44 -9.97
N SER A 608 21.72 -21.16 -10.32
CA SER A 608 20.94 -20.11 -9.65
C SER A 608 19.50 -20.07 -10.15
N ILE A 609 18.52 -19.91 -9.24
CA ILE A 609 17.10 -19.75 -9.60
C ILE A 609 16.91 -18.51 -10.49
N TYR A 610 17.55 -17.40 -10.12
CA TYR A 610 17.50 -16.15 -10.88
C TYR A 610 18.23 -16.26 -12.23
N GLY A 611 19.39 -16.93 -12.23
CA GLY A 611 20.19 -17.13 -13.44
C GLY A 611 19.48 -18.00 -14.48
N LYS A 612 18.70 -19.01 -14.07
CA LYS A 612 17.82 -19.79 -14.97
C LYS A 612 16.80 -18.89 -15.69
N GLN A 613 16.22 -17.92 -14.99
CA GLN A 613 15.25 -17.00 -15.58
C GLN A 613 15.93 -16.06 -16.60
N VAL A 614 17.09 -15.50 -16.25
CA VAL A 614 17.91 -14.70 -17.18
C VAL A 614 18.28 -15.52 -18.41
N TRP A 615 18.69 -16.79 -18.24
CA TRP A 615 19.03 -17.69 -19.33
C TRP A 615 17.89 -17.87 -20.33
N LYS A 616 16.65 -18.01 -19.82
CA LYS A 616 15.43 -18.09 -20.61
C LYS A 616 15.14 -16.78 -21.34
N ASN A 617 15.17 -15.65 -20.63
CA ASN A 617 14.84 -14.33 -21.16
C ASN A 617 15.80 -13.90 -22.28
N TRP A 618 17.10 -14.17 -22.12
CA TRP A 618 18.14 -13.93 -23.13
C TRP A 618 18.17 -14.97 -24.24
N GLN A 619 17.33 -16.00 -24.15
CA GLN A 619 17.21 -17.10 -25.12
C GLN A 619 18.56 -17.76 -25.42
N LEU A 620 19.37 -17.99 -24.38
CA LEU A 620 20.75 -18.47 -24.52
C LEU A 620 20.85 -19.89 -25.09
N ASP A 621 19.80 -20.71 -24.97
CA ASP A 621 19.73 -22.00 -25.66
C ASP A 621 19.69 -21.85 -27.18
N LYS A 622 19.01 -20.82 -27.70
CA LYS A 622 19.04 -20.48 -29.13
C LYS A 622 20.41 -19.92 -29.51
N TYR A 623 21.02 -19.10 -28.68
CA TYR A 623 22.38 -18.60 -28.91
C TYR A 623 23.39 -19.74 -29.12
N LEU A 624 23.32 -20.79 -28.29
CA LEU A 624 24.18 -21.98 -28.37
C LEU A 624 23.83 -22.91 -29.54
N ARG A 625 22.55 -23.27 -29.71
CA ARG A 625 22.14 -24.35 -30.63
C ARG A 625 21.77 -23.84 -32.03
N LYS A 626 21.27 -22.60 -32.13
CA LYS A 626 20.71 -22.01 -33.35
C LYS A 626 21.04 -20.51 -33.41
N ASN A 627 22.33 -20.18 -33.48
CA ASN A 627 22.81 -18.80 -33.43
C ASN A 627 22.14 -17.89 -34.50
N TYR A 628 21.83 -18.44 -35.68
CA TYR A 628 21.10 -17.73 -36.73
C TYR A 628 19.70 -17.27 -36.30
N ASP A 629 18.93 -18.14 -35.63
CA ASP A 629 17.60 -17.79 -35.12
C ASP A 629 17.70 -16.75 -34.00
N TRP A 630 18.72 -16.85 -33.13
CA TRP A 630 18.98 -15.84 -32.10
C TRP A 630 19.33 -14.48 -32.70
N LYS A 631 20.15 -14.43 -33.75
CA LYS A 631 20.43 -13.20 -34.50
C LYS A 631 19.20 -12.65 -35.23
N ARG A 632 18.29 -13.51 -35.71
CA ARG A 632 17.01 -13.08 -36.30
C ARG A 632 16.15 -12.37 -35.26
N LEU A 633 16.07 -12.90 -34.04
CA LEU A 633 15.33 -12.27 -32.94
C LEU A 633 15.86 -10.89 -32.57
N ILE A 634 17.18 -10.71 -32.61
CA ILE A 634 17.79 -9.39 -32.40
C ILE A 634 17.33 -8.39 -33.47
N LYS A 635 17.30 -8.81 -34.74
CA LYS A 635 16.82 -7.97 -35.83
C LYS A 635 15.33 -7.64 -35.69
N GLU A 636 14.50 -8.62 -35.32
CA GLU A 636 13.06 -8.44 -35.09
C GLU A 636 12.82 -7.44 -33.95
N GLN A 637 13.52 -7.60 -32.82
CA GLN A 637 13.46 -6.66 -31.70
C GLN A 637 13.90 -5.25 -32.09
N ASP A 638 14.99 -5.12 -32.84
CA ASP A 638 15.48 -3.82 -33.32
C ASP A 638 14.47 -3.12 -34.24
N LEU A 639 13.65 -3.87 -34.98
CA LEU A 639 12.57 -3.35 -35.82
C LEU A 639 11.31 -3.00 -35.00
N GLU A 640 11.01 -3.76 -33.95
CA GLU A 640 9.87 -3.52 -33.06
C GLU A 640 10.08 -2.26 -32.21
N LEU A 641 11.27 -2.11 -31.63
CA LEU A 641 11.59 -0.97 -30.77
C LEU A 641 11.89 0.30 -31.56
N PHE A 642 12.48 0.15 -32.74
CA PHE A 642 12.82 1.25 -33.65
C PHE A 642 12.27 0.95 -35.04
N PRO A 643 10.95 1.10 -35.24
CA PRO A 643 10.36 0.92 -36.56
C PRO A 643 11.01 1.90 -37.53
N GLU A 644 11.50 1.40 -38.66
CA GLU A 644 11.96 2.28 -39.73
C GLU A 644 10.79 3.17 -40.13
N PHE A 645 10.97 4.49 -40.02
CA PHE A 645 10.05 5.47 -40.60
C PHE A 645 9.98 5.19 -42.10
N LYS A 646 9.02 4.37 -42.53
CA LYS A 646 8.58 4.39 -43.92
C LYS A 646 7.95 5.76 -44.10
N ALA A 647 8.70 6.68 -44.69
CA ALA A 647 8.11 7.87 -45.29
C ALA A 647 6.86 7.42 -46.05
N PRO A 648 5.69 8.07 -45.87
CA PRO A 648 4.49 7.66 -46.55
C PRO A 648 4.84 7.57 -48.03
N ILE A 649 4.74 6.36 -48.58
CA ILE A 649 4.98 6.11 -50.00
C ILE A 649 4.07 7.11 -50.70
N ALA A 650 4.67 8.14 -51.30
CA ALA A 650 3.93 9.09 -52.09
C ALA A 650 3.20 8.26 -53.15
N ASN A 651 1.88 8.19 -53.03
CA ASN A 651 1.02 7.40 -53.89
C ASN A 651 1.44 7.69 -55.35
N PRO A 652 1.90 6.70 -56.14
CA PRO A 652 2.29 6.92 -57.54
C PRO A 652 1.15 7.49 -58.40
N LEU A 653 -0.06 7.49 -57.86
CA LEU A 653 -1.30 7.99 -58.48
C LEU A 653 -1.46 9.52 -58.43
N LYS A 654 -0.71 10.27 -57.61
CA LYS A 654 -0.80 11.75 -57.63
C LYS A 654 0.16 12.44 -58.62
N ARG A 655 1.31 11.83 -58.96
CA ARG A 655 2.23 12.38 -59.99
C ARG A 655 1.70 12.26 -61.42
N LYS A 656 0.84 11.28 -61.73
CA LYS A 656 0.21 11.17 -63.05
C LYS A 656 -0.94 12.18 -63.27
N ALA A 657 -1.58 12.66 -62.21
CA ALA A 657 -2.64 13.67 -62.31
C ALA A 657 -2.08 15.09 -62.57
N GLU A 658 -0.89 15.41 -62.03
CA GLU A 658 -0.25 16.72 -62.24
C GLU A 658 0.41 16.86 -63.63
N HIS A 659 0.97 15.79 -64.20
CA HIS A 659 1.45 15.82 -65.59
C HIS A 659 0.31 15.88 -66.62
N SER A 660 -0.81 15.18 -66.39
CA SER A 660 -1.97 15.23 -67.30
C SER A 660 -2.69 16.58 -67.30
N ASN A 661 -2.74 17.28 -66.15
CA ASN A 661 -3.33 18.62 -66.08
C ASN A 661 -2.44 19.70 -66.72
N ASN A 662 -1.11 19.58 -66.64
CA ASN A 662 -0.21 20.55 -67.30
C ASN A 662 -0.24 20.43 -68.83
N GLU A 663 -0.37 19.22 -69.38
CA GLU A 663 -0.55 19.03 -70.84
C GLU A 663 -1.91 19.53 -71.34
N ARG A 664 -2.99 19.36 -70.56
CA ARG A 664 -4.31 19.94 -70.87
C ARG A 664 -4.33 21.47 -70.82
N TYR A 665 -3.61 22.08 -69.87
CA TYR A 665 -3.49 23.55 -69.79
C TYR A 665 -2.62 24.13 -70.92
N GLN A 666 -1.56 23.45 -71.36
CA GLN A 666 -0.76 23.86 -72.51
C GLN A 666 -1.51 23.68 -73.85
N GLN A 667 -2.30 22.61 -74.01
CA GLN A 667 -3.15 22.43 -75.20
C GLN A 667 -4.34 23.39 -75.28
N GLN A 668 -4.88 23.88 -74.15
CA GLN A 668 -5.91 24.93 -74.16
C GLN A 668 -5.34 26.32 -74.47
N ARG A 669 -4.09 26.62 -74.08
CA ARG A 669 -3.39 27.86 -74.46
C ARG A 669 -3.04 27.91 -75.94
N SER A 670 -2.63 26.80 -76.55
CA SER A 670 -2.34 26.75 -78.00
C SER A 670 -3.62 26.87 -78.85
N LYS A 671 -4.75 26.30 -78.41
CA LYS A 671 -6.04 26.45 -79.11
C LYS A 671 -6.67 27.85 -78.97
N LYS A 672 -6.44 28.57 -77.87
CA LYS A 672 -6.87 29.98 -77.73
C LYS A 672 -6.04 30.96 -78.56
N SER A 673 -4.76 30.67 -78.81
CA SER A 673 -3.92 31.50 -79.69
C SER A 673 -4.21 31.32 -81.19
N TYR A 674 -4.82 30.20 -81.60
CA TYR A 674 -5.13 29.95 -83.01
C TYR A 674 -6.49 30.55 -83.43
N ASN A 675 -7.41 30.76 -82.49
CA ASN A 675 -8.76 31.31 -82.76
C ASN A 675 -8.85 32.85 -82.67
N SER A 676 -7.79 33.57 -82.30
CA SER A 676 -7.76 35.05 -82.34
C SER A 676 -7.10 35.62 -83.61
N ARG A 677 -6.76 34.79 -84.61
CA ARG A 677 -6.19 35.22 -85.91
C ARG A 677 -7.12 35.00 -87.11
N LYS A 678 -8.39 34.66 -86.87
CA LYS A 678 -9.45 34.64 -87.89
C LYS A 678 -10.77 35.14 -87.30
N ARG A 679 -10.87 36.46 -87.14
CA ARG A 679 -12.12 37.26 -87.23
C ARG A 679 -11.74 38.73 -87.04
N TYR A 680 -11.70 39.43 -88.18
CA TYR A 680 -11.49 40.86 -88.43
C TYR A 680 -10.11 41.43 -88.15
#